data_AF-A0A1H7PEF3-F1
#
_entry.id   AF-A0A1H7PEF3-F1
#
_cell.length_a   1.000
_cell.length_b   1.000
_cell.length_c   1.000
_cell.angle_alpha   90.00
_cell.angle_beta   90.00
_cell.angle_gamma   90.00
#
_symmetry.space_group_name_H-M   'P 1'
#
loop_
_entity.id
_entity.type
_entity.pdbx_description
1 polymer ?
#
loop_
_entity_poly.entity_id
_entity_poly.type
_entity_poly.pdbx_seq_one_letter_code
_entity_poly.pdbx_strand_id
1 'polypeptide(L)'
;MGTGYEGVAIQIHFERSASANAWRRSRLAEAGQSVQEVIDGLKARPLCDASLFSNPVELAIAVPAAEADAAGKLLEALATSAGEKGAHAEVMRFPLEGTAACWVWEARKRQLAQRPPEARDVKGDYKLAQRALRALVRIKAPPVAATPAGGLVCPCGASVGANATRCPGCGQSFTDPLGVKAAPGDAAAARHGREHLQKLGVALEGMHSNTFTLVRPRGAREWLEAQQVLTRAGFTLLDGQDLRRRVSLLQEAASWPQKYPIGESNRTPSAWIHALLRAADVRTRDTLEKLGRDCRETLLELAGGLRHPEPGWAAAASFAGVPLDGLAGAEAQAAFSVILRLASPKARSQWVLSDFEEHIGFMALAQLAPDLLKPQERKEYLRGLEEEALGSVSQVGRWLDAVQRVEGISLAQALQQALKMGTRPDAAETSPGLFLLAERVIDWAVEPSAIPQLPPLEEAGLVSALEALSRKGFPPALSKRLRAAGKAVPPYGLKQLPAWAFAPAQAVKPTLKCPECRASMKPKAALNVPLLTPKLGSRTIQIYECEACAAEEPTVEHVHITLGLGGQGKPSTPKAFEDAPDAEAAARELPEGFVWRRYKQWLEDTGLSRTRGVQLGGYPHGIYSEEPLLRLSCRHTPTLLQFEPSALGMQLPKVRVATAVCLNPGCKRPGVAEEPVTY
;
A
#
# COMPACT_ATOMS: atom_id res chain seq x y z
N MET A 1 -46.82 22.95 27.59
CA MET A 1 -46.07 24.22 27.72
C MET A 1 -45.46 24.49 26.35
N GLY A 2 -45.80 25.61 25.71
CA GLY A 2 -45.34 25.91 24.36
C GLY A 2 -43.81 26.00 24.29
N THR A 3 -43.22 25.52 23.20
CA THR A 3 -41.77 25.38 23.03
C THR A 3 -41.00 26.71 23.02
N GLY A 4 -41.65 27.87 23.09
CA GLY A 4 -40.99 29.18 22.97
C GLY A 4 -40.41 29.47 21.56
N TYR A 5 -40.59 28.55 20.62
CA TYR A 5 -40.12 28.60 19.24
C TYR A 5 -41.30 28.48 18.26
N GLU A 6 -41.24 29.23 17.16
CA GLU A 6 -42.12 29.14 15.99
C GLU A 6 -41.33 28.68 14.76
N GLY A 7 -42.01 27.99 13.84
CA GLY A 7 -41.46 27.60 12.56
C GLY A 7 -41.81 28.60 11.47
N VAL A 8 -40.84 28.96 10.65
CA VAL A 8 -41.03 29.74 9.42
C VAL A 8 -40.37 28.98 8.27
N ALA A 9 -41.08 28.81 7.16
CA ALA A 9 -40.62 28.08 6.00
C ALA A 9 -40.90 28.81 4.70
N ILE A 10 -40.10 28.55 3.68
CA ILE A 10 -40.27 29.06 2.32
C ILE A 10 -39.97 27.95 1.31
N GLN A 11 -40.76 27.89 0.25
CA GLN A 11 -40.51 27.08 -0.93
C GLN A 11 -40.58 27.95 -2.18
N ILE A 12 -39.52 27.95 -2.98
CA ILE A 12 -39.44 28.70 -4.24
C ILE A 12 -39.07 27.74 -5.36
N HIS A 13 -39.91 27.69 -6.38
CA HIS A 13 -39.69 26.87 -7.57
C HIS A 13 -39.70 27.72 -8.83
N PHE A 14 -38.61 27.66 -9.59
CA PHE A 14 -38.53 28.27 -10.92
C PHE A 14 -38.77 27.22 -12.00
N GLU A 15 -39.42 27.54 -13.11
CA GLU A 15 -39.49 26.58 -14.23
C GLU A 15 -38.15 26.45 -14.98
N ARG A 16 -37.28 27.46 -14.88
CA ARG A 16 -35.98 27.52 -15.56
C ARG A 16 -34.84 27.83 -14.59
N SER A 17 -33.79 27.01 -14.59
CA SER A 17 -32.62 27.18 -13.72
C SER A 17 -31.86 28.50 -13.94
N ALA A 18 -31.91 29.08 -15.15
CA ALA A 18 -31.33 30.39 -15.43
C ALA A 18 -32.01 31.52 -14.64
N SER A 19 -33.34 31.47 -14.49
CA SER A 19 -34.11 32.45 -13.71
C SER A 19 -33.80 32.34 -12.22
N ALA A 20 -33.62 31.12 -11.71
CA ALA A 20 -33.20 30.89 -10.32
C ALA A 20 -31.81 31.50 -10.03
N ASN A 21 -30.85 31.32 -10.94
CA ASN A 21 -29.50 31.89 -10.80
C ASN A 21 -29.50 33.43 -10.88
N ALA A 22 -30.33 34.00 -11.75
CA ALA A 22 -30.49 35.45 -11.86
C ALA A 22 -31.12 36.06 -10.60
N TRP A 23 -32.15 35.40 -10.04
CA TRP A 23 -32.78 35.82 -8.79
C TRP A 23 -31.81 35.77 -7.60
N ARG A 24 -31.01 34.72 -7.44
CA ARG A 24 -30.00 34.61 -6.36
C ARG A 24 -28.97 35.75 -6.38
N ARG A 25 -28.65 36.29 -7.56
CA ARG A 25 -27.72 37.41 -7.74
C ARG A 25 -28.38 38.79 -7.58
N SER A 26 -29.70 38.85 -7.45
CA SER A 26 -30.44 40.10 -7.27
C SER A 26 -30.36 40.61 -5.83
N ARG A 27 -30.67 41.89 -5.64
CA ARG A 27 -30.74 42.53 -4.32
C ARG A 27 -32.19 42.62 -3.84
N LEU A 28 -32.39 42.39 -2.55
CA LEU A 28 -33.68 42.63 -1.90
C LEU A 28 -33.79 44.11 -1.54
N ALA A 29 -34.82 44.78 -2.08
CA ALA A 29 -35.01 46.23 -1.92
C ALA A 29 -35.13 46.67 -0.46
N GLU A 30 -35.69 45.82 0.42
CA GLU A 30 -35.98 46.13 1.82
C GLU A 30 -34.82 45.83 2.78
N ALA A 31 -33.85 45.00 2.37
CA ALA A 31 -32.75 44.53 3.24
C ALA A 31 -31.36 45.08 2.85
N GLY A 32 -31.22 45.73 1.69
CA GLY A 32 -29.94 46.26 1.18
C GLY A 32 -28.88 45.19 0.84
N GLN A 33 -29.19 43.91 1.08
CA GLN A 33 -28.34 42.74 0.88
C GLN A 33 -28.72 41.99 -0.40
N SER A 34 -27.80 41.20 -0.94
CA SER A 34 -28.10 40.25 -2.01
C SER A 34 -28.97 39.11 -1.48
N VAL A 35 -29.80 38.53 -2.35
CA VAL A 35 -30.63 37.35 -2.03
C VAL A 35 -29.78 36.21 -1.48
N GLN A 36 -28.58 36.00 -2.04
CA GLN A 36 -27.66 34.97 -1.60
C GLN A 36 -27.15 35.20 -0.17
N GLU A 37 -26.75 36.43 0.18
CA GLU A 37 -26.31 36.77 1.54
C GLU A 37 -27.40 36.55 2.58
N VAL A 38 -28.65 36.87 2.24
CA VAL A 38 -29.80 36.63 3.11
C VAL A 38 -30.04 35.13 3.32
N ILE A 39 -30.00 34.33 2.25
CA ILE A 39 -30.14 32.87 2.34
C ILE A 39 -29.02 32.26 3.19
N ASP A 40 -27.78 32.71 3.02
CA ASP A 40 -26.65 32.16 3.76
C ASP A 40 -26.66 32.60 5.23
N GLY A 41 -27.10 33.82 5.53
CA GLY A 41 -27.36 34.27 6.91
C GLY A 41 -28.45 33.47 7.62
N LEU A 42 -29.48 33.05 6.88
CA LEU A 42 -30.54 32.18 7.40
C LEU A 42 -30.05 30.74 7.65
N LYS A 43 -29.15 30.20 6.81
CA LYS A 43 -28.51 28.88 7.03
C LYS A 43 -27.58 28.86 8.23
N ALA A 44 -26.92 29.97 8.51
CA ALA A 44 -26.02 30.08 9.64
C ALA A 44 -26.75 30.03 10.99
N ARG A 45 -28.10 30.13 11.01
CA ARG A 45 -28.88 30.02 12.24
C ARG A 45 -28.87 28.58 12.77
N PRO A 46 -28.71 28.39 14.10
CA PRO A 46 -28.50 27.07 14.70
C PRO A 46 -29.66 26.08 14.52
N LEU A 47 -30.87 26.55 14.23
CA LEU A 47 -32.09 25.76 14.08
C LEU A 47 -32.69 25.83 12.66
N CYS A 48 -31.81 25.90 11.65
CA CYS A 48 -32.18 25.86 10.23
C CYS A 48 -32.09 24.43 9.69
N ASP A 49 -33.13 23.98 8.98
CA ASP A 49 -33.16 22.77 8.16
C ASP A 49 -33.31 23.19 6.70
N ALA A 50 -32.27 22.94 5.91
CA ALA A 50 -32.14 23.45 4.54
C ALA A 50 -31.81 22.31 3.58
N SER A 51 -32.79 21.91 2.77
CA SER A 51 -32.62 21.02 1.62
C SER A 51 -32.42 21.88 0.35
N LEU A 52 -31.17 22.10 -0.04
CA LEU A 52 -30.87 22.74 -1.33
C LEU A 52 -30.52 21.68 -2.38
N PHE A 53 -31.51 21.32 -3.19
CA PHE A 53 -31.23 20.99 -4.58
C PHE A 53 -31.33 22.29 -5.41
N SER A 54 -30.73 22.30 -6.59
CA SER A 54 -30.56 23.49 -7.44
C SER A 54 -31.86 24.24 -7.76
N ASN A 55 -33.03 23.60 -7.58
CA ASN A 55 -34.39 24.11 -7.67
C ASN A 55 -35.35 22.91 -7.41
N PRO A 56 -36.33 22.95 -6.49
CA PRO A 56 -36.78 24.07 -5.67
C PRO A 56 -35.79 24.48 -4.57
N VAL A 57 -35.89 25.74 -4.15
CA VAL A 57 -35.25 26.26 -2.93
C VAL A 57 -36.22 26.02 -1.78
N GLU A 58 -35.83 25.18 -0.83
CA GLU A 58 -36.59 24.88 0.38
C GLU A 58 -35.77 25.28 1.60
N LEU A 59 -36.35 26.14 2.45
CA LEU A 59 -35.76 26.53 3.72
C LEU A 59 -36.84 26.45 4.79
N ALA A 60 -36.54 25.75 5.89
CA ALA A 60 -37.38 25.69 7.07
C ALA A 60 -36.53 26.04 8.28
N ILE A 61 -37.00 26.94 9.14
CA ILE A 61 -36.22 27.45 10.26
C ILE A 61 -37.11 27.54 11.49
N ALA A 62 -36.61 27.08 12.64
CA ALA A 62 -37.23 27.37 13.93
C ALA A 62 -36.53 28.56 14.58
N VAL A 63 -37.30 29.55 15.01
CA VAL A 63 -36.80 30.77 15.67
C VAL A 63 -37.55 31.03 16.96
N PRO A 64 -36.95 31.71 17.95
CA PRO A 64 -37.68 32.14 19.14
C PRO A 64 -38.95 32.91 18.74
N ALA A 65 -40.05 32.75 19.47
CA ALA A 65 -41.33 33.37 19.11
C ALA A 65 -41.23 34.91 18.96
N ALA A 66 -40.35 35.56 19.72
CA ALA A 66 -40.07 37.00 19.61
C ALA A 66 -39.38 37.42 18.29
N GLU A 67 -38.72 36.49 17.60
CA GLU A 67 -38.03 36.73 16.32
C GLU A 67 -38.84 36.26 15.10
N ALA A 68 -39.96 35.56 15.31
CA ALA A 68 -40.75 34.93 14.26
C ALA A 68 -41.32 35.94 13.25
N ASP A 69 -41.75 37.11 13.72
CA ASP A 69 -42.23 38.19 12.86
C ASP A 69 -41.13 38.71 11.92
N ALA A 70 -39.91 38.90 12.43
CA ALA A 70 -38.79 39.42 11.64
C ALA A 70 -38.31 38.39 10.61
N ALA A 71 -38.22 37.11 11.00
CA ALA A 71 -37.88 36.02 10.09
C ALA A 71 -38.96 35.81 9.03
N GLY A 72 -40.25 35.90 9.41
CA GLY A 72 -41.39 35.84 8.51
C GLY A 72 -41.33 36.88 7.41
N LYS A 73 -41.16 38.16 7.76
CA LYS A 73 -41.03 39.27 6.80
C LYS A 73 -39.87 39.07 5.83
N LEU A 74 -38.75 38.53 6.30
CA LEU A 74 -37.59 38.27 5.45
C LEU A 74 -37.85 37.16 4.43
N LEU A 75 -38.57 36.10 4.81
CA LEU A 75 -39.00 35.04 3.88
C LEU A 75 -40.08 35.55 2.91
N GLU A 76 -41.00 36.40 3.36
CA GLU A 76 -41.99 37.06 2.51
C GLU A 76 -41.33 37.94 1.44
N ALA A 77 -40.28 38.69 1.80
CA ALA A 77 -39.50 39.49 0.85
C ALA A 77 -38.78 38.62 -0.18
N LEU A 78 -38.21 37.48 0.23
CA LEU A 78 -37.60 36.50 -0.66
C LEU A 78 -38.63 35.90 -1.64
N ALA A 79 -39.80 35.50 -1.14
CA ALA A 79 -40.87 34.92 -1.93
C ALA A 79 -41.46 35.93 -2.93
N THR A 80 -41.66 37.17 -2.50
CA THR A 80 -42.12 38.28 -3.34
C THR A 80 -41.12 38.54 -4.46
N SER A 81 -39.83 38.69 -4.13
CA SER A 81 -38.76 38.89 -5.11
C SER A 81 -38.67 37.74 -6.13
N ALA A 82 -38.83 36.49 -5.68
CA ALA A 82 -38.82 35.33 -6.57
C ALA A 82 -40.07 35.28 -7.46
N GLY A 83 -41.24 35.58 -6.88
CA GLY A 83 -42.52 35.63 -7.56
C GLY A 83 -42.58 36.69 -8.67
N GLU A 84 -41.97 37.86 -8.45
CA GLU A 84 -41.79 38.90 -9.47
C GLU A 84 -40.87 38.46 -10.62
N LYS A 85 -39.99 37.48 -10.39
CA LYS A 85 -39.15 36.84 -11.41
C LYS A 85 -39.78 35.59 -12.03
N GLY A 86 -41.07 35.37 -11.77
CA GLY A 86 -41.86 34.28 -12.36
C GLY A 86 -41.70 32.94 -11.64
N ALA A 87 -41.21 32.91 -10.40
CA ALA A 87 -41.22 31.70 -9.59
C ALA A 87 -42.60 31.43 -9.00
N HIS A 88 -42.89 30.16 -8.76
CA HIS A 88 -43.87 29.75 -7.77
C HIS A 88 -43.23 29.90 -6.38
N ALA A 89 -43.83 30.70 -5.50
CA ALA A 89 -43.27 30.99 -4.18
C ALA A 89 -44.34 30.85 -3.09
N GLU A 90 -43.98 30.14 -2.04
CA GLU A 90 -44.82 29.82 -0.90
C GLU A 90 -44.06 30.13 0.39
N VAL A 91 -44.72 30.81 1.33
CA VAL A 91 -44.20 31.09 2.67
C VAL A 91 -45.18 30.54 3.68
N MET A 92 -44.65 29.97 4.76
CA MET A 92 -45.48 29.45 5.83
C MET A 92 -44.93 29.83 7.18
N ARG A 93 -45.83 30.18 8.08
CA ARG A 93 -45.54 30.41 9.49
C ARG A 93 -46.44 29.54 10.32
N PHE A 94 -45.86 28.87 11.30
CA PHE A 94 -46.60 27.93 12.11
C PHE A 94 -46.06 27.84 13.54
N PRO A 95 -46.96 27.75 14.53
CA PRO A 95 -46.55 27.24 15.83
C PRO A 95 -46.03 25.81 15.65
N LEU A 96 -44.95 25.45 16.33
CA LEU A 96 -44.42 24.07 16.27
C LEU A 96 -45.42 23.05 16.83
N GLU A 97 -46.42 23.51 17.60
CA GLU A 97 -47.58 22.76 18.07
C GLU A 97 -48.86 23.56 17.76
N GLY A 98 -49.58 23.20 16.69
CA GLY A 98 -50.85 23.84 16.31
C GLY A 98 -51.09 23.92 14.80
N THR A 99 -52.17 24.60 14.43
CA THR A 99 -52.56 24.86 13.04
C THR A 99 -51.75 26.01 12.44
N ALA A 100 -51.41 25.87 11.17
CA ALA A 100 -50.49 26.75 10.46
C ALA A 100 -51.19 27.69 9.48
N ALA A 101 -50.54 28.81 9.16
CA ALA A 101 -50.98 29.74 8.13
C ALA A 101 -49.97 29.74 6.96
N CYS A 102 -50.48 29.59 5.73
CA CYS A 102 -49.67 29.59 4.51
C CYS A 102 -50.02 30.81 3.66
N TRP A 103 -49.03 31.36 2.96
CA TRP A 103 -49.18 32.43 2.00
C TRP A 103 -48.52 32.03 0.68
N VAL A 104 -49.27 32.16 -0.42
CA VAL A 104 -48.83 31.78 -1.76
C VAL A 104 -48.78 33.00 -2.65
N TRP A 105 -47.75 33.11 -3.49
CA TRP A 105 -47.61 34.21 -4.44
C TRP A 105 -48.68 34.15 -5.54
N GLU A 106 -49.53 35.18 -5.62
CA GLU A 106 -50.52 35.34 -6.68
C GLU A 106 -49.98 36.25 -7.79
N ALA A 107 -49.49 35.66 -8.88
CA ALA A 107 -48.91 36.40 -10.00
C ALA A 107 -49.86 37.48 -10.59
N ARG A 108 -51.18 37.24 -10.59
CA ARG A 108 -52.19 38.20 -11.11
C ARG A 108 -52.35 39.44 -10.23
N LYS A 109 -52.19 39.30 -8.90
CA LYS A 109 -52.33 40.40 -7.94
C LYS A 109 -50.99 40.94 -7.45
N ARG A 110 -49.88 40.31 -7.85
CA ARG A 110 -48.50 40.63 -7.46
C ARG A 110 -48.34 40.76 -5.93
N GLN A 111 -48.95 39.86 -5.20
CA GLN A 111 -48.89 39.83 -3.74
C GLN A 111 -48.95 38.40 -3.21
N LEU A 112 -48.46 38.20 -1.98
CA LEU A 112 -48.69 36.98 -1.21
C LEU A 112 -50.13 36.97 -0.67
N ALA A 113 -50.89 35.91 -0.97
CA ALA A 113 -52.25 35.76 -0.47
C ALA A 113 -52.33 34.57 0.49
N GLN A 114 -53.04 34.76 1.60
CA GLN A 114 -53.24 33.69 2.58
C GLN A 114 -54.05 32.53 1.95
N ARG A 115 -53.60 31.31 2.23
CA ARG A 115 -54.23 30.06 1.78
C ARG A 115 -54.29 29.05 2.93
N PRO A 116 -55.33 28.20 2.98
CA PRO A 116 -55.30 27.04 3.85
C PRO A 116 -54.18 26.07 3.38
N PRO A 117 -53.48 25.37 4.28
CA PRO A 117 -52.40 24.45 3.92
C PRO A 117 -52.82 23.32 2.96
N GLU A 118 -54.11 22.99 2.89
CA GLU A 118 -54.68 21.96 2.00
C GLU A 118 -55.09 22.50 0.61
N ALA A 119 -54.85 23.78 0.33
CA ALA A 119 -55.20 24.36 -0.97
C ALA A 119 -54.37 23.72 -2.10
N ARG A 120 -54.98 23.51 -3.27
CA ARG A 120 -54.38 22.83 -4.42
C ARG A 120 -53.12 23.54 -4.98
N ASP A 121 -53.00 24.85 -4.73
CA ASP A 121 -51.89 25.70 -5.15
C ASP A 121 -50.69 25.70 -4.18
N VAL A 122 -50.80 25.04 -3.02
CA VAL A 122 -49.72 24.80 -2.07
C VAL A 122 -49.03 23.47 -2.41
N LYS A 123 -47.71 23.51 -2.65
CA LYS A 123 -46.90 22.37 -3.08
C LYS A 123 -45.96 21.87 -1.97
N GLY A 124 -45.71 22.67 -0.94
CA GLY A 124 -44.81 22.29 0.15
C GLY A 124 -45.45 21.28 1.11
N ASP A 125 -44.73 20.21 1.44
CA ASP A 125 -45.12 19.33 2.55
C ASP A 125 -44.68 19.94 3.88
N TYR A 126 -45.42 20.97 4.29
CA TYR A 126 -45.09 21.71 5.50
C TYR A 126 -45.43 20.95 6.80
N LYS A 127 -46.20 19.86 6.72
CA LYS A 127 -46.37 18.93 7.85
C LYS A 127 -45.07 18.18 8.09
N LEU A 128 -44.38 17.76 7.03
CA LEU A 128 -43.04 17.19 7.13
C LEU A 128 -42.05 18.22 7.67
N ALA A 129 -42.05 19.46 7.14
CA ALA A 129 -41.18 20.53 7.63
C ALA A 129 -41.43 20.86 9.11
N GLN A 130 -42.69 20.95 9.54
CA GLN A 130 -43.06 21.16 10.95
C GLN A 130 -42.58 20.02 11.85
N ARG A 131 -42.68 18.77 11.38
CA ARG A 131 -42.18 17.59 12.11
C ARG A 131 -40.66 17.60 12.21
N ALA A 132 -39.96 17.93 11.13
CA ALA A 132 -38.50 18.01 11.07
C ALA A 132 -37.97 19.11 11.99
N LEU A 133 -38.54 20.32 11.93
CA LEU A 133 -38.18 21.41 12.83
C LEU A 133 -38.51 21.12 14.29
N ARG A 134 -39.65 20.47 14.58
CA ARG A 134 -39.96 20.03 15.95
C ARG A 134 -38.91 19.04 16.47
N ALA A 135 -38.46 18.11 15.65
CA ALA A 135 -37.38 17.20 16.00
C ALA A 135 -36.05 17.95 16.22
N LEU A 136 -35.74 18.90 15.34
CA LEU A 136 -34.51 19.71 15.41
C LEU A 136 -34.46 20.57 16.69
N VAL A 137 -35.57 21.24 17.04
CA VAL A 137 -35.70 22.02 18.28
C VAL A 137 -35.56 21.11 19.50
N ARG A 138 -36.17 19.91 19.49
CA ARG A 138 -36.01 18.96 20.61
C ARG A 138 -34.57 18.50 20.82
N ILE A 139 -33.77 18.42 19.76
CA ILE A 139 -32.36 18.01 19.83
C ILE A 139 -31.48 19.19 20.27
N LYS A 140 -31.67 20.37 19.67
CA LYS A 140 -30.76 21.51 19.81
C LYS A 140 -31.17 22.52 20.89
N ALA A 141 -32.44 22.53 21.30
CA ALA A 141 -33.00 23.35 22.37
C ALA A 141 -34.07 22.54 23.15
N PRO A 142 -33.67 21.45 23.83
CA PRO A 142 -34.60 20.55 24.51
C PRO A 142 -35.43 21.32 25.55
N PRO A 143 -36.74 21.02 25.70
CA PRO A 143 -37.51 21.60 26.79
C PRO A 143 -36.84 21.21 28.12
N VAL A 144 -36.65 22.19 29.00
CA VAL A 144 -36.21 21.94 30.38
C VAL A 144 -37.37 21.26 31.09
N ALA A 145 -37.51 19.95 30.90
CA ALA A 145 -38.35 19.12 31.73
C ALA A 145 -37.63 18.95 33.07
N ALA A 146 -38.35 19.19 34.17
CA ALA A 146 -37.89 18.79 35.49
C ALA A 146 -37.75 17.26 35.51
N THR A 147 -36.55 16.75 35.23
CA THR A 147 -36.23 15.35 35.40
C THR A 147 -36.08 15.07 36.89
N PRO A 148 -36.73 14.03 37.44
CA PRO A 148 -36.35 13.52 38.75
C PRO A 148 -34.87 13.10 38.70
N ALA A 149 -34.11 13.43 39.75
CA ALA A 149 -32.68 13.16 39.82
C ALA A 149 -32.39 11.68 39.50
N GLY A 150 -31.59 11.43 38.46
CA GLY A 150 -31.15 10.08 38.06
C GLY A 150 -31.89 9.44 36.88
N GLY A 151 -32.86 10.10 36.24
CA GLY A 151 -33.52 9.59 35.03
C GLY A 151 -32.67 9.74 33.75
N LEU A 152 -32.57 8.69 32.93
CA LEU A 152 -31.91 8.77 31.62
C LEU A 152 -32.79 9.50 30.61
N VAL A 153 -32.16 10.32 29.77
CA VAL A 153 -32.85 11.12 28.76
C VAL A 153 -32.27 10.79 27.39
N CYS A 154 -33.14 10.35 26.48
CA CYS A 154 -32.79 10.19 25.08
C CYS A 154 -32.43 11.55 24.46
N PRO A 155 -31.54 11.64 23.44
CA PRO A 155 -31.22 12.90 22.77
C PRO A 155 -32.41 13.70 22.22
N CYS A 156 -33.58 13.09 22.06
CA CYS A 156 -34.81 13.77 21.67
C CYS A 156 -35.58 14.42 22.84
N GLY A 157 -35.04 14.37 24.07
CA GLY A 157 -35.65 14.90 25.29
C GLY A 157 -36.63 13.96 26.01
N ALA A 158 -36.88 12.76 25.51
CA ALA A 158 -37.77 11.80 26.17
C ALA A 158 -37.06 11.08 27.33
N SER A 159 -37.74 10.92 28.46
CA SER A 159 -37.25 10.08 29.56
C SER A 159 -37.33 8.60 29.16
N VAL A 160 -36.27 7.85 29.46
CA VAL A 160 -36.13 6.44 29.12
C VAL A 160 -35.66 5.63 30.33
N GLY A 161 -36.19 4.42 30.49
CA GLY A 161 -35.67 3.48 31.48
C GLY A 161 -34.31 2.92 31.07
N ALA A 162 -33.47 2.54 32.04
CA ALA A 162 -32.10 2.06 31.80
C ALA A 162 -31.99 0.89 30.81
N ASN A 163 -32.95 -0.02 30.83
CA ASN A 163 -32.96 -1.21 29.98
C ASN A 163 -33.92 -1.07 28.78
N ALA A 164 -34.40 0.15 28.49
CA ALA A 164 -35.26 0.37 27.33
C ALA A 164 -34.49 0.03 26.04
N THR A 165 -35.12 -0.74 25.14
CA THR A 165 -34.55 -1.10 23.84
C THR A 165 -34.89 -0.07 22.76
N ARG A 166 -35.94 0.72 22.95
CA ARG A 166 -36.32 1.83 22.08
C ARG A 166 -36.77 3.06 22.86
N CYS A 167 -36.54 4.24 22.29
CA CYS A 167 -37.05 5.49 22.82
C CYS A 167 -38.56 5.64 22.52
N PRO A 168 -39.41 5.94 23.52
CA PRO A 168 -40.84 6.14 23.31
C PRO A 168 -41.17 7.45 22.56
N GLY A 169 -40.25 8.42 22.57
CA GLY A 169 -40.45 9.72 21.93
C GLY A 169 -40.09 9.76 20.44
N CYS A 170 -38.92 9.21 20.07
CA CYS A 170 -38.40 9.27 18.69
C CYS A 170 -38.25 7.90 18.02
N GLY A 171 -38.49 6.78 18.72
CA GLY A 171 -38.35 5.43 18.18
C GLY A 171 -36.90 4.95 18.01
N GLN A 172 -35.90 5.74 18.42
CA GLN A 172 -34.48 5.37 18.37
C GLN A 172 -34.25 4.04 19.08
N SER A 173 -33.56 3.11 18.40
CA SER A 173 -33.12 1.84 18.98
C SER A 173 -31.87 2.07 19.83
N PHE A 174 -31.88 1.54 21.04
CA PHE A 174 -30.75 1.54 21.97
C PHE A 174 -29.94 0.24 21.92
N THR A 175 -30.39 -0.73 21.14
CA THR A 175 -29.69 -1.99 20.88
C THR A 175 -28.99 -2.00 19.52
N ASP A 176 -29.25 -0.98 18.69
CA ASP A 176 -28.52 -0.80 17.44
C ASP A 176 -27.05 -0.46 17.76
N PRO A 177 -26.07 -1.14 17.13
CA PRO A 177 -24.66 -0.87 17.39
C PRO A 177 -24.27 0.57 17.05
N LEU A 178 -23.33 1.12 17.80
CA LEU A 178 -22.70 2.41 17.50
C LEU A 178 -21.44 2.17 16.68
N GLY A 179 -21.44 2.65 15.43
CA GLY A 179 -20.27 2.60 14.56
C GLY A 179 -19.32 3.77 14.82
N VAL A 180 -18.01 3.50 14.87
CA VAL A 180 -16.98 4.53 14.93
C VAL A 180 -16.65 4.97 13.51
N LYS A 181 -16.83 6.26 13.20
CA LYS A 181 -16.42 6.86 11.93
C LYS A 181 -14.93 7.15 11.89
N ALA A 182 -14.40 7.74 12.96
CA ALA A 182 -12.99 8.07 13.10
C ALA A 182 -12.55 7.97 14.56
N ALA A 183 -11.36 7.41 14.79
CA ALA A 183 -10.70 7.41 16.08
C ALA A 183 -9.89 8.71 16.28
N PRO A 184 -9.67 9.16 17.52
CA PRO A 184 -8.79 10.28 17.80
C PRO A 184 -7.34 9.94 17.41
N GLY A 185 -6.57 10.95 17.00
CA GLY A 185 -5.13 10.79 16.70
C GLY A 185 -4.28 10.48 17.95
N ASP A 186 -4.79 10.80 19.14
CA ASP A 186 -4.15 10.48 20.42
C ASP A 186 -4.52 9.06 20.90
N ALA A 187 -3.51 8.19 20.97
CA ALA A 187 -3.66 6.82 21.42
C ALA A 187 -4.05 6.70 22.91
N ALA A 188 -3.68 7.67 23.76
CA ALA A 188 -4.00 7.66 25.18
C ALA A 188 -5.50 7.92 25.41
N ALA A 189 -6.07 8.91 24.73
CA ALA A 189 -7.50 9.19 24.73
C ALA A 189 -8.33 7.98 24.23
N ALA A 190 -7.88 7.34 23.14
CA ALA A 190 -8.53 6.14 22.61
C ALA A 190 -8.55 4.98 23.62
N ARG A 191 -7.43 4.76 24.33
CA ARG A 191 -7.31 3.73 25.37
C ARG A 191 -8.21 4.04 26.56
N HIS A 192 -8.23 5.28 27.05
CA HIS A 192 -9.07 5.68 28.17
C HIS A 192 -10.57 5.50 27.87
N GLY A 193 -11.02 5.86 26.67
CA GLY A 193 -12.38 5.61 26.22
C GLY A 193 -12.74 4.12 26.23
N ARG A 194 -11.84 3.26 25.73
CA ARG A 194 -12.01 1.80 25.73
C ARG A 194 -12.12 1.23 27.14
N GLU A 195 -11.18 1.58 28.03
CA GLU A 195 -11.16 1.10 29.41
C GLU A 195 -12.44 1.50 30.17
N HIS A 196 -12.94 2.71 29.93
CA HIS A 196 -14.18 3.17 30.54
C HIS A 196 -15.38 2.34 30.05
N LEU A 197 -15.50 2.08 28.75
CA LEU A 197 -16.58 1.24 28.20
C LEU A 197 -16.51 -0.22 28.68
N GLN A 198 -15.30 -0.76 28.82
CA GLN A 198 -15.10 -2.10 29.37
C GLN A 198 -15.50 -2.19 30.85
N LYS A 199 -15.20 -1.17 31.65
CA LYS A 199 -15.67 -1.07 33.05
C LYS A 199 -17.19 -1.00 33.14
N LEU A 200 -17.85 -0.42 32.13
CA LEU A 200 -19.31 -0.39 32.01
C LEU A 200 -19.91 -1.71 31.49
N GLY A 201 -19.08 -2.70 31.13
CA GLY A 201 -19.54 -3.99 30.60
C GLY A 201 -20.08 -3.94 29.16
N VAL A 202 -19.84 -2.84 28.44
CA VAL A 202 -20.31 -2.68 27.05
C VAL A 202 -19.41 -3.49 26.11
N ALA A 203 -20.00 -4.29 25.24
CA ALA A 203 -19.26 -5.11 24.29
C ALA A 203 -18.66 -4.25 23.16
N LEU A 204 -17.38 -4.49 22.84
CA LEU A 204 -16.60 -3.78 21.81
C LEU A 204 -16.09 -4.78 20.76
N GLU A 205 -16.18 -4.45 19.48
CA GLU A 205 -15.64 -5.25 18.36
C GLU A 205 -14.62 -4.42 17.55
N GLY A 206 -13.54 -5.06 17.05
CA GLY A 206 -12.55 -4.40 16.18
C GLY A 206 -11.21 -5.14 16.07
N MET A 207 -10.35 -4.67 15.15
CA MET A 207 -9.18 -5.42 14.65
C MET A 207 -7.99 -5.52 15.63
N HIS A 208 -7.80 -4.58 16.58
CA HIS A 208 -6.63 -4.57 17.48
C HIS A 208 -6.93 -4.07 18.92
N SER A 209 -5.98 -4.24 19.84
CA SER A 209 -6.10 -3.83 21.26
C SER A 209 -6.23 -2.32 21.48
N ASN A 210 -5.90 -1.49 20.48
CA ASN A 210 -5.92 -0.02 20.61
C ASN A 210 -7.00 0.67 19.76
N THR A 211 -7.69 -0.04 18.87
CA THR A 211 -8.76 0.52 18.00
C THR A 211 -9.92 -0.47 17.86
N PHE A 212 -11.10 -0.04 18.32
CA PHE A 212 -12.38 -0.74 18.11
C PHE A 212 -13.22 0.03 17.09
N THR A 213 -14.08 -0.66 16.35
CA THR A 213 -14.87 -0.08 15.26
C THR A 213 -16.36 -0.09 15.57
N LEU A 214 -16.82 -1.00 16.45
CA LEU A 214 -18.23 -1.15 16.78
C LEU A 214 -18.43 -1.29 18.29
N VAL A 215 -19.48 -0.67 18.81
CA VAL A 215 -19.91 -0.80 20.21
C VAL A 215 -21.32 -1.39 20.22
N ARG A 216 -21.55 -2.45 21.00
CA ARG A 216 -22.82 -3.19 21.07
C ARG A 216 -23.49 -3.02 22.43
N PRO A 217 -24.29 -1.95 22.60
CA PRO A 217 -25.07 -1.73 23.81
C PRO A 217 -26.30 -2.68 23.88
N ARG A 218 -26.72 -3.01 25.09
CA ARG A 218 -27.87 -3.88 25.39
C ARG A 218 -29.15 -3.11 25.75
N GLY A 219 -29.05 -1.80 25.96
CA GLY A 219 -30.18 -0.96 26.35
C GLY A 219 -29.78 0.51 26.49
N ALA A 220 -30.77 1.35 26.82
CA ALA A 220 -30.62 2.81 26.84
C ALA A 220 -29.45 3.32 27.68
N ARG A 221 -29.19 2.74 28.85
CA ARG A 221 -28.08 3.16 29.72
C ARG A 221 -26.73 3.00 29.02
N GLU A 222 -26.43 1.77 28.59
CA GLU A 222 -25.17 1.45 27.91
C GLU A 222 -25.02 2.29 26.64
N TRP A 223 -26.09 2.47 25.87
CA TRP A 223 -26.06 3.26 24.64
C TRP A 223 -25.74 4.74 24.90
N LEU A 224 -26.43 5.37 25.86
CA LEU A 224 -26.27 6.79 26.19
C LEU A 224 -24.91 7.06 26.85
N GLU A 225 -24.49 6.22 27.79
CA GLU A 225 -23.19 6.33 28.44
C GLU A 225 -22.06 6.09 27.43
N ALA A 226 -22.21 5.09 26.53
CA ALA A 226 -21.21 4.84 25.51
C ALA A 226 -21.05 6.01 24.55
N GLN A 227 -22.15 6.61 24.10
CA GLN A 227 -22.10 7.79 23.25
C GLN A 227 -21.33 8.93 23.92
N GLN A 228 -21.62 9.23 25.20
CA GLN A 228 -20.93 10.29 25.93
C GLN A 228 -19.43 10.01 26.14
N VAL A 229 -19.08 8.79 26.53
CA VAL A 229 -17.69 8.38 26.76
C VAL A 229 -16.87 8.50 25.48
N LEU A 230 -17.42 8.00 24.36
CA LEU A 230 -16.77 8.04 23.05
C LEU A 230 -16.55 9.48 22.58
N THR A 231 -17.58 10.32 22.66
CA THR A 231 -17.46 11.73 22.26
C THR A 231 -16.46 12.48 23.13
N ARG A 232 -16.44 12.25 24.46
CA ARG A 232 -15.45 12.86 25.36
C ARG A 232 -14.03 12.39 25.08
N ALA A 233 -13.85 11.14 24.69
CA ALA A 233 -12.57 10.58 24.29
C ALA A 233 -12.14 10.99 22.87
N GLY A 234 -12.92 11.84 22.17
CA GLY A 234 -12.57 12.37 20.85
C GLY A 234 -12.92 11.47 19.67
N PHE A 235 -13.72 10.42 19.87
CA PHE A 235 -14.21 9.59 18.76
C PHE A 235 -15.32 10.31 18.00
N THR A 236 -15.30 10.18 16.67
CA THR A 236 -16.42 10.55 15.82
C THR A 236 -17.27 9.32 15.54
N LEU A 237 -18.56 9.39 15.83
CA LEU A 237 -19.49 8.29 15.57
C LEU A 237 -20.14 8.41 14.19
N LEU A 238 -20.47 7.27 13.59
CA LEU A 238 -21.32 7.21 12.41
C LEU A 238 -22.75 7.55 12.80
N ASP A 239 -23.44 8.24 11.89
CA ASP A 239 -24.89 8.34 11.96
C ASP A 239 -25.52 6.95 11.75
N GLY A 240 -26.63 6.68 12.45
CA GLY A 240 -27.29 5.38 12.39
C GLY A 240 -27.87 5.05 11.01
N GLN A 241 -28.27 6.05 10.22
CA GLN A 241 -28.70 5.85 8.84
C GLN A 241 -27.50 5.56 7.92
N ASP A 242 -26.39 6.29 8.09
CA ASP A 242 -25.16 6.05 7.31
C ASP A 242 -24.59 4.65 7.58
N LEU A 243 -24.55 4.21 8.84
CA LEU A 243 -24.14 2.84 9.20
C LEU A 243 -25.02 1.79 8.51
N ARG A 244 -26.35 1.95 8.55
CA ARG A 244 -27.29 1.02 7.89
C ARG A 244 -27.16 1.02 6.37
N ARG A 245 -26.95 2.18 5.75
CA ARG A 245 -26.69 2.30 4.31
C ARG A 245 -25.44 1.51 3.92
N ARG A 246 -24.31 1.74 4.61
CA ARG A 246 -23.05 1.03 4.35
C ARG A 246 -23.16 -0.48 4.55
N VAL A 247 -23.89 -0.93 5.58
CA VAL A 247 -24.21 -2.35 5.79
C VAL A 247 -24.97 -2.93 4.60
N SER A 248 -26.00 -2.23 4.11
CA SER A 248 -26.78 -2.67 2.95
C SER A 248 -25.91 -2.82 1.70
N LEU A 249 -25.01 -1.86 1.44
CA LEU A 249 -24.09 -1.91 0.30
C LEU A 249 -23.14 -3.11 0.39
N LEU A 250 -22.58 -3.37 1.57
CA LEU A 250 -21.66 -4.50 1.80
C LEU A 250 -22.37 -5.85 1.69
N GLN A 251 -23.59 -5.97 2.21
CA GLN A 251 -24.40 -7.18 2.09
C GLN A 251 -24.81 -7.45 0.64
N GLU A 252 -25.13 -6.40 -0.12
CA GLU A 252 -25.39 -6.52 -1.54
C GLU A 252 -24.13 -7.03 -2.27
N ALA A 253 -22.97 -6.42 -2.04
CA ALA A 253 -21.71 -6.86 -2.65
C ALA A 253 -21.31 -8.28 -2.27
N ALA A 254 -21.51 -8.66 -1.00
CA ALA A 254 -21.27 -10.03 -0.53
C ALA A 254 -22.16 -11.07 -1.23
N SER A 255 -23.31 -10.66 -1.77
CA SER A 255 -24.23 -11.54 -2.51
C SER A 255 -23.87 -11.69 -4.00
N TRP A 256 -23.00 -10.84 -4.55
CA TRP A 256 -22.67 -10.86 -5.98
C TRP A 256 -22.08 -12.19 -6.47
N PRO A 257 -21.17 -12.89 -5.76
CA PRO A 257 -20.65 -14.17 -6.23
C PRO A 257 -21.73 -15.24 -6.47
N GLN A 258 -22.82 -15.19 -5.71
CA GLN A 258 -23.96 -16.10 -5.87
C GLN A 258 -24.93 -15.64 -6.97
N LYS A 259 -25.18 -14.32 -7.07
CA LYS A 259 -26.11 -13.75 -8.06
C LYS A 259 -25.52 -13.67 -9.47
N TYR A 260 -24.20 -13.50 -9.58
CA TYR A 260 -23.44 -13.26 -10.80
C TYR A 260 -22.21 -14.19 -10.83
N PRO A 261 -22.41 -15.51 -10.92
CA PRO A 261 -21.31 -16.48 -10.83
C PRO A 261 -20.32 -16.33 -11.99
N ILE A 262 -19.03 -16.46 -11.68
CA ILE A 262 -17.93 -16.41 -12.65
C ILE A 262 -17.05 -17.65 -12.44
N GLY A 263 -16.89 -18.46 -13.49
CA GLY A 263 -16.09 -19.70 -13.45
C GLY A 263 -16.71 -20.78 -12.56
N GLU A 264 -15.86 -21.47 -11.80
CA GLU A 264 -16.30 -22.42 -10.76
C GLU A 264 -17.04 -21.71 -9.62
N SER A 265 -17.72 -22.47 -8.75
CA SER A 265 -18.57 -21.94 -7.68
C SER A 265 -17.77 -21.18 -6.60
N ASN A 266 -17.37 -19.96 -6.92
CA ASN A 266 -16.69 -19.01 -6.05
C ASN A 266 -17.69 -18.50 -5.01
N ARG A 267 -17.51 -18.91 -3.75
CA ARG A 267 -18.43 -18.53 -2.66
C ARG A 267 -18.02 -17.26 -1.93
N THR A 268 -16.78 -16.79 -2.09
CA THR A 268 -16.28 -15.60 -1.40
C THR A 268 -16.05 -14.43 -2.39
N PRO A 269 -16.24 -13.17 -1.95
CA PRO A 269 -15.98 -12.00 -2.79
C PRO A 269 -14.55 -11.92 -3.34
N SER A 270 -13.54 -12.23 -2.51
CA SER A 270 -12.13 -12.23 -2.93
C SER A 270 -11.87 -13.21 -4.08
N ALA A 271 -12.28 -14.48 -3.93
CA ALA A 271 -12.08 -15.49 -4.98
C ALA A 271 -12.82 -15.12 -6.27
N TRP A 272 -14.01 -14.54 -6.15
CA TRP A 272 -14.80 -14.06 -7.27
C TRP A 272 -14.14 -12.89 -8.00
N ILE A 273 -13.57 -11.91 -7.28
CA ILE A 273 -12.79 -10.79 -7.84
C ILE A 273 -11.55 -11.31 -8.58
N HIS A 274 -10.79 -12.23 -7.99
CA HIS A 274 -9.63 -12.81 -8.66
C HIS A 274 -10.01 -13.59 -9.92
N ALA A 275 -11.12 -14.34 -9.88
CA ALA A 275 -11.62 -15.06 -11.05
C ALA A 275 -12.03 -14.10 -12.18
N LEU A 276 -12.70 -13.00 -11.84
CA LEU A 276 -13.05 -11.92 -12.78
C LEU A 276 -11.80 -11.36 -13.48
N LEU A 277 -10.77 -11.01 -12.70
CA LEU A 277 -9.55 -10.37 -13.24
C LEU A 277 -8.72 -11.30 -14.13
N ARG A 278 -8.99 -12.61 -14.10
CA ARG A 278 -8.32 -13.63 -14.94
C ARG A 278 -9.22 -14.20 -16.03
N ALA A 279 -10.48 -13.80 -16.09
CA ALA A 279 -11.44 -14.36 -17.02
C ALA A 279 -11.16 -13.92 -18.46
N ALA A 280 -11.37 -14.83 -19.40
CA ALA A 280 -11.23 -14.58 -20.84
C ALA A 280 -12.46 -15.04 -21.65
N ASP A 281 -13.51 -15.54 -20.99
CA ASP A 281 -14.68 -16.10 -21.66
C ASP A 281 -15.82 -15.07 -21.81
N VAL A 282 -16.60 -15.24 -22.89
CA VAL A 282 -17.70 -14.33 -23.25
C VAL A 282 -18.85 -14.34 -22.23
N ARG A 283 -19.11 -15.46 -21.56
CA ARG A 283 -20.22 -15.56 -20.58
C ARG A 283 -19.94 -14.71 -19.34
N THR A 284 -18.67 -14.64 -18.94
CA THR A 284 -18.23 -13.74 -17.87
C THR A 284 -18.50 -12.28 -18.25
N ARG A 285 -18.20 -11.87 -19.49
CA ARG A 285 -18.48 -10.50 -19.95
C ARG A 285 -19.97 -10.13 -19.80
N ASP A 286 -20.88 -10.93 -20.34
CA ASP A 286 -22.32 -10.66 -20.29
C ASP A 286 -22.83 -10.55 -18.84
N THR A 287 -22.32 -11.42 -17.97
CA THR A 287 -22.65 -11.45 -16.54
C THR A 287 -22.21 -10.16 -15.84
N LEU A 288 -21.01 -9.65 -16.15
CA LEU A 288 -20.47 -8.43 -15.58
C LEU A 288 -21.12 -7.17 -16.14
N GLU A 289 -21.46 -7.15 -17.42
CA GLU A 289 -22.26 -6.08 -18.03
C GLU A 289 -23.65 -5.99 -17.38
N LYS A 290 -24.26 -7.13 -17.03
CA LYS A 290 -25.51 -7.16 -16.27
C LYS A 290 -25.32 -6.62 -14.85
N LEU A 291 -24.33 -7.11 -14.10
CA LEU A 291 -23.99 -6.61 -12.76
C LEU A 291 -23.78 -5.10 -12.75
N GLY A 292 -22.96 -4.58 -13.68
CA GLY A 292 -22.66 -3.15 -13.75
C GLY A 292 -23.87 -2.28 -14.10
N ARG A 293 -24.91 -2.85 -14.73
CA ARG A 293 -26.20 -2.17 -14.96
C ARG A 293 -27.11 -2.25 -13.72
N ASP A 294 -27.24 -3.44 -13.14
CA ASP A 294 -28.14 -3.71 -12.02
C ASP A 294 -27.68 -3.02 -10.71
N CYS A 295 -26.36 -3.00 -10.47
CA CYS A 295 -25.74 -2.58 -9.20
C CYS A 295 -24.87 -1.33 -9.35
N ARG A 296 -25.15 -0.46 -10.34
CA ARG A 296 -24.29 0.67 -10.69
C ARG A 296 -24.00 1.63 -9.53
N GLU A 297 -25.04 2.01 -8.79
CA GLU A 297 -24.91 2.97 -7.69
C GLU A 297 -24.10 2.36 -6.54
N THR A 298 -24.41 1.12 -6.18
CA THR A 298 -23.67 0.34 -5.17
C THR A 298 -22.19 0.23 -5.53
N LEU A 299 -21.86 -0.07 -6.79
CA LEU A 299 -20.48 -0.13 -7.28
C LEU A 299 -19.75 1.19 -7.14
N LEU A 300 -20.37 2.31 -7.53
CA LEU A 300 -19.76 3.65 -7.43
C LEU A 300 -19.49 4.04 -5.98
N GLU A 301 -20.40 3.72 -5.07
CA GLU A 301 -20.22 4.00 -3.64
C GLU A 301 -19.12 3.15 -3.01
N LEU A 302 -19.08 1.85 -3.31
CA LEU A 302 -18.05 0.95 -2.81
C LEU A 302 -16.67 1.28 -3.37
N ALA A 303 -16.61 1.64 -4.66
CA ALA A 303 -15.40 2.12 -5.33
C ALA A 303 -14.79 3.35 -4.62
N GLY A 304 -15.63 4.33 -4.30
CA GLY A 304 -15.19 5.53 -3.56
C GLY A 304 -14.83 5.22 -2.11
N GLY A 305 -15.66 4.43 -1.42
CA GLY A 305 -15.57 4.21 0.02
C GLY A 305 -14.51 3.21 0.48
N LEU A 306 -14.25 2.16 -0.31
CA LEU A 306 -13.36 1.05 0.07
C LEU A 306 -11.94 1.17 -0.45
N ARG A 307 -11.62 2.23 -1.20
CA ARG A 307 -10.25 2.50 -1.65
C ARG A 307 -9.33 2.84 -0.48
N HIS A 308 -9.83 3.67 0.43
CA HIS A 308 -9.20 3.99 1.70
C HIS A 308 -10.27 3.82 2.79
N PRO A 309 -10.52 2.57 3.24
CA PRO A 309 -11.66 2.29 4.10
C PRO A 309 -11.48 3.02 5.43
N GLU A 310 -12.24 4.10 5.60
CA GLU A 310 -12.38 4.78 6.89
C GLU A 310 -12.85 3.78 7.96
N PRO A 311 -12.56 4.01 9.26
CA PRO A 311 -13.06 3.16 10.35
C PRO A 311 -14.57 2.90 10.29
N GLY A 312 -15.34 3.84 9.72
CA GLY A 312 -16.78 3.66 9.48
C GLY A 312 -17.14 2.49 8.54
N TRP A 313 -16.33 2.21 7.51
CA TRP A 313 -16.55 1.03 6.66
C TRP A 313 -16.20 -0.26 7.39
N ALA A 314 -15.17 -0.26 8.22
CA ALA A 314 -14.84 -1.40 9.08
C ALA A 314 -15.92 -1.68 10.14
N ALA A 315 -16.55 -0.63 10.67
CA ALA A 315 -17.71 -0.76 11.56
C ALA A 315 -18.91 -1.40 10.84
N ALA A 316 -19.23 -0.93 9.63
CA ALA A 316 -20.30 -1.49 8.81
C ALA A 316 -20.04 -2.95 8.44
N ALA A 317 -18.81 -3.29 8.09
CA ALA A 317 -18.39 -4.66 7.78
C ALA A 317 -18.54 -5.61 8.98
N SER A 318 -18.09 -5.19 10.16
CA SER A 318 -18.27 -5.94 11.41
C SER A 318 -19.75 -6.17 11.72
N PHE A 319 -20.58 -5.14 11.52
CA PHE A 319 -22.02 -5.26 11.76
C PHE A 319 -22.72 -6.16 10.71
N ALA A 320 -22.30 -6.06 9.44
CA ALA A 320 -22.82 -6.89 8.36
C ALA A 320 -22.37 -8.35 8.42
N GLY A 321 -21.29 -8.66 9.16
CA GLY A 321 -20.63 -9.97 9.13
C GLY A 321 -19.90 -10.24 7.81
N VAL A 322 -19.45 -9.19 7.10
CA VAL A 322 -18.79 -9.28 5.79
C VAL A 322 -17.31 -8.90 5.94
N PRO A 323 -16.35 -9.75 5.55
CA PRO A 323 -14.94 -9.39 5.59
C PRO A 323 -14.60 -8.34 4.51
N LEU A 324 -13.92 -7.25 4.90
CA LEU A 324 -13.51 -6.20 3.95
C LEU A 324 -12.37 -6.61 3.03
N ASP A 325 -11.50 -7.52 3.48
CA ASP A 325 -10.28 -7.88 2.76
C ASP A 325 -10.56 -8.39 1.32
N GLY A 326 -11.77 -8.93 1.09
CA GLY A 326 -12.20 -9.38 -0.23
C GLY A 326 -12.94 -8.35 -1.08
N LEU A 327 -13.17 -7.13 -0.59
CA LEU A 327 -13.88 -6.05 -1.27
C LEU A 327 -13.10 -4.72 -1.27
N ALA A 328 -11.95 -4.68 -0.61
CA ALA A 328 -11.06 -3.53 -0.52
C ALA A 328 -9.70 -3.83 -1.17
N GLY A 329 -8.90 -2.78 -1.41
CA GLY A 329 -7.57 -2.90 -2.01
C GLY A 329 -7.56 -2.88 -3.54
N ALA A 330 -6.35 -2.94 -4.12
CA ALA A 330 -6.12 -2.61 -5.52
C ALA A 330 -6.85 -3.52 -6.51
N GLU A 331 -6.92 -4.83 -6.24
CA GLU A 331 -7.63 -5.78 -7.12
C GLU A 331 -9.14 -5.56 -7.12
N ALA A 332 -9.73 -5.27 -5.97
CA ALA A 332 -11.16 -4.95 -5.89
C ALA A 332 -11.47 -3.66 -6.65
N GLN A 333 -10.64 -2.61 -6.49
CA GLN A 333 -10.81 -1.36 -7.23
C GLN A 333 -10.63 -1.55 -8.74
N ALA A 334 -9.64 -2.34 -9.16
CA ALA A 334 -9.46 -2.71 -10.56
C ALA A 334 -10.68 -3.46 -11.11
N ALA A 335 -11.22 -4.43 -10.38
CA ALA A 335 -12.39 -5.21 -10.79
C ALA A 335 -13.65 -4.34 -10.91
N PHE A 336 -13.91 -3.46 -9.93
CA PHE A 336 -15.02 -2.51 -10.00
C PHE A 336 -14.89 -1.56 -11.20
N SER A 337 -13.67 -1.11 -11.52
CA SER A 337 -13.41 -0.30 -12.72
C SER A 337 -13.69 -1.06 -14.01
N VAL A 338 -13.28 -2.34 -14.10
CA VAL A 338 -13.59 -3.22 -15.23
C VAL A 338 -15.11 -3.34 -15.40
N ILE A 339 -15.84 -3.65 -14.32
CA ILE A 339 -17.31 -3.78 -14.33
C ILE A 339 -17.98 -2.49 -14.81
N LEU A 340 -17.55 -1.34 -14.29
CA LEU A 340 -18.09 -0.04 -14.68
C LEU A 340 -17.77 0.28 -16.14
N ARG A 341 -16.57 -0.07 -16.64
CA ARG A 341 -16.17 0.16 -18.04
C ARG A 341 -16.98 -0.69 -19.01
N LEU A 342 -17.27 -1.95 -18.66
CA LEU A 342 -18.13 -2.86 -19.41
C LEU A 342 -19.56 -2.30 -19.52
N ALA A 343 -20.14 -1.86 -18.41
CA ALA A 343 -21.53 -1.38 -18.39
C ALA A 343 -21.69 0.05 -18.95
N SER A 344 -20.74 0.96 -18.69
CA SER A 344 -20.80 2.35 -19.14
C SER A 344 -19.43 3.05 -19.15
N PRO A 345 -18.84 3.30 -20.33
CA PRO A 345 -17.55 3.99 -20.45
C PRO A 345 -17.51 5.38 -19.81
N LYS A 346 -18.65 6.07 -19.72
CA LYS A 346 -18.80 7.38 -19.08
C LYS A 346 -18.81 7.31 -17.54
N ALA A 347 -19.19 6.18 -16.96
CA ALA A 347 -19.15 6.01 -15.51
C ALA A 347 -17.70 5.89 -15.00
N ARG A 348 -16.83 5.19 -15.76
CA ARG A 348 -15.39 5.05 -15.42
C ARG A 348 -14.64 6.38 -15.43
N SER A 349 -15.00 7.35 -16.28
CA SER A 349 -14.23 8.60 -16.41
C SER A 349 -14.28 9.50 -15.18
N GLN A 350 -15.17 9.23 -14.22
CA GLN A 350 -15.23 9.96 -12.95
C GLN A 350 -14.25 9.38 -11.91
N TRP A 351 -13.57 8.29 -12.24
CA TRP A 351 -12.75 7.53 -11.31
C TRP A 351 -11.27 7.56 -11.70
N VAL A 352 -10.46 8.16 -10.84
CA VAL A 352 -9.00 8.16 -10.93
C VAL A 352 -8.45 6.94 -10.19
N LEU A 353 -7.81 6.04 -10.92
CA LEU A 353 -7.11 4.87 -10.37
C LEU A 353 -5.61 5.20 -10.21
N SER A 354 -4.91 4.44 -9.38
CA SER A 354 -3.44 4.46 -9.32
C SER A 354 -2.88 3.66 -10.49
N ASP A 355 -1.63 3.92 -10.88
CA ASP A 355 -0.97 3.22 -11.99
C ASP A 355 -1.03 1.69 -11.85
N PHE A 356 -0.94 1.18 -10.62
CA PHE A 356 -1.06 -0.25 -10.34
C PHE A 356 -2.49 -0.80 -10.52
N GLU A 357 -3.50 -0.07 -10.05
CA GLU A 357 -4.91 -0.42 -10.26
C GLU A 357 -5.30 -0.33 -11.74
N GLU A 358 -4.78 0.69 -12.44
CA GLU A 358 -4.95 0.84 -13.89
C GLU A 358 -4.32 -0.31 -14.66
N HIS A 359 -3.10 -0.71 -14.32
CA HIS A 359 -2.44 -1.86 -14.93
C HIS A 359 -3.29 -3.13 -14.79
N ILE A 360 -3.72 -3.49 -13.59
CA ILE A 360 -4.54 -4.68 -13.34
C ILE A 360 -5.86 -4.61 -14.14
N GLY A 361 -6.57 -3.48 -14.06
CA GLY A 361 -7.86 -3.31 -14.74
C GLY A 361 -7.72 -3.32 -16.27
N PHE A 362 -6.66 -2.71 -16.82
CA PHE A 362 -6.38 -2.69 -18.25
C PHE A 362 -6.09 -4.09 -18.77
N MET A 363 -5.30 -4.88 -18.03
CA MET A 363 -4.98 -6.26 -18.40
C MET A 363 -6.21 -7.16 -18.40
N ALA A 364 -7.11 -7.01 -17.41
CA ALA A 364 -8.38 -7.72 -17.39
C ALA A 364 -9.30 -7.31 -18.56
N LEU A 365 -9.38 -6.02 -18.90
CA LEU A 365 -10.13 -5.53 -20.06
C LEU A 365 -9.57 -6.05 -21.39
N ALA A 366 -8.25 -6.10 -21.53
CA ALA A 366 -7.60 -6.60 -22.74
C ALA A 366 -7.94 -8.06 -23.03
N GLN A 367 -8.13 -8.87 -21.98
CA GLN A 367 -8.54 -10.26 -22.11
C GLN A 367 -10.05 -10.42 -22.31
N LEU A 368 -10.86 -9.72 -21.52
CA LEU A 368 -12.30 -9.95 -21.45
C LEU A 368 -13.09 -9.20 -22.53
N ALA A 369 -12.70 -7.96 -22.84
CA ALA A 369 -13.40 -7.07 -23.76
C ALA A 369 -12.41 -6.17 -24.51
N PRO A 370 -11.51 -6.75 -25.33
CA PRO A 370 -10.49 -5.98 -26.06
C PRO A 370 -11.11 -4.90 -26.95
N ASP A 371 -12.30 -5.14 -27.50
CA ASP A 371 -13.06 -4.18 -28.31
C ASP A 371 -13.35 -2.83 -27.61
N LEU A 372 -13.36 -2.81 -26.27
CA LEU A 372 -13.54 -1.57 -25.49
C LEU A 372 -12.26 -0.75 -25.32
N LEU A 373 -11.10 -1.31 -25.68
CA LEU A 373 -9.81 -0.62 -25.64
C LEU A 373 -9.51 -0.01 -27.01
N LYS A 374 -9.51 1.33 -27.06
CA LYS A 374 -9.22 2.05 -28.31
C LYS A 374 -7.78 1.77 -28.76
N PRO A 375 -7.50 1.75 -30.07
CA PRO A 375 -6.14 1.55 -30.57
C PRO A 375 -5.11 2.52 -29.98
N GLN A 376 -5.53 3.78 -29.77
CA GLN A 376 -4.67 4.80 -29.15
C GLN A 376 -4.40 4.50 -27.67
N GLU A 377 -5.41 4.09 -26.89
CA GLU A 377 -5.26 3.72 -25.48
C GLU A 377 -4.29 2.53 -25.34
N ARG A 378 -4.41 1.51 -26.21
CA ARG A 378 -3.48 0.37 -26.25
C ARG A 378 -2.05 0.80 -26.55
N LYS A 379 -1.87 1.67 -27.55
CA LYS A 379 -0.55 2.17 -27.95
C LYS A 379 0.11 3.01 -26.85
N GLU A 380 -0.65 3.90 -26.22
CA GLU A 380 -0.16 4.74 -25.12
C GLU A 380 0.24 3.90 -23.90
N TYR A 381 -0.59 2.92 -23.54
CA TYR A 381 -0.31 2.00 -22.44
C TYR A 381 0.94 1.14 -22.70
N LEU A 382 1.03 0.50 -23.88
CA LEU A 382 2.19 -0.31 -24.23
C LEU A 382 3.47 0.52 -24.32
N ARG A 383 3.40 1.76 -24.84
CA ARG A 383 4.55 2.67 -24.89
C ARG A 383 5.05 3.04 -23.49
N GLY A 384 4.15 3.33 -22.55
CA GLY A 384 4.56 3.63 -21.16
C GLY A 384 5.30 2.46 -20.52
N LEU A 385 4.77 1.25 -20.65
CA LEU A 385 5.44 0.04 -20.15
C LEU A 385 6.74 -0.29 -20.91
N GLU A 386 6.80 0.00 -22.20
CA GLU A 386 8.01 -0.16 -23.01
C GLU A 386 9.10 0.78 -22.47
N GLU A 387 8.80 2.06 -22.24
CA GLU A 387 9.75 3.03 -21.67
C GLU A 387 10.33 2.56 -20.32
N GLU A 388 9.50 1.98 -19.45
CA GLU A 388 9.96 1.37 -18.20
C GLU A 388 10.84 0.13 -18.42
N ALA A 389 10.44 -0.74 -19.34
CA ALA A 389 11.17 -1.97 -19.69
C ALA A 389 12.52 -1.69 -20.38
N LEU A 390 12.60 -0.60 -21.15
CA LEU A 390 13.86 -0.11 -21.72
C LEU A 390 14.84 0.27 -20.61
N GLY A 391 14.36 0.89 -19.52
CA GLY A 391 15.18 1.33 -18.40
C GLY A 391 15.61 0.22 -17.42
N SER A 392 14.82 -0.84 -17.24
CA SER A 392 15.13 -1.90 -16.25
C SER A 392 14.65 -3.30 -16.65
N VAL A 393 15.55 -4.29 -16.50
CA VAL A 393 15.24 -5.71 -16.73
C VAL A 393 14.13 -6.24 -15.80
N SER A 394 13.93 -5.63 -14.63
CA SER A 394 12.86 -6.02 -13.70
C SER A 394 11.46 -5.67 -14.22
N GLN A 395 11.35 -4.69 -15.13
CA GLN A 395 10.06 -4.27 -15.71
C GLN A 395 9.74 -5.00 -17.02
N VAL A 396 10.71 -5.67 -17.62
CA VAL A 396 10.56 -6.41 -18.89
C VAL A 396 9.49 -7.51 -18.78
N GLY A 397 9.38 -8.19 -17.64
CA GLY A 397 8.34 -9.22 -17.43
C GLY A 397 6.92 -8.65 -17.51
N ARG A 398 6.68 -7.48 -16.89
CA ARG A 398 5.39 -6.77 -16.96
C ARG A 398 5.06 -6.32 -18.37
N TRP A 399 6.03 -5.78 -19.08
CA TRP A 399 5.85 -5.36 -20.47
C TRP A 399 5.54 -6.55 -21.39
N LEU A 400 6.26 -7.67 -21.25
CA LEU A 400 6.00 -8.90 -22.01
C LEU A 400 4.61 -9.48 -21.77
N ASP A 401 4.15 -9.53 -20.50
CA ASP A 401 2.79 -9.95 -20.16
C ASP A 401 1.75 -9.01 -20.79
N ALA A 402 1.99 -7.69 -20.75
CA ALA A 402 1.11 -6.70 -21.37
C ALA A 402 1.03 -6.84 -22.89
N VAL A 403 2.16 -6.95 -23.58
CA VAL A 403 2.20 -7.16 -25.04
C VAL A 403 1.45 -8.42 -25.42
N GLN A 404 1.65 -9.53 -24.69
CA GLN A 404 0.96 -10.80 -24.94
C GLN A 404 -0.56 -10.63 -24.92
N ARG A 405 -1.10 -9.95 -23.90
CA ARG A 405 -2.54 -9.81 -23.71
C ARG A 405 -3.17 -8.75 -24.60
N VAL A 406 -2.49 -7.62 -24.80
CA VAL A 406 -3.02 -6.47 -25.54
C VAL A 406 -2.95 -6.68 -27.05
N GLU A 407 -1.87 -7.30 -27.53
CA GLU A 407 -1.71 -7.62 -28.96
C GLU A 407 -2.27 -9.01 -29.32
N GLY A 408 -2.56 -9.86 -28.34
CA GLY A 408 -3.08 -11.21 -28.56
C GLY A 408 -2.06 -12.15 -29.20
N ILE A 409 -0.76 -11.89 -29.01
CA ILE A 409 0.33 -12.73 -29.53
C ILE A 409 0.82 -13.72 -28.48
N SER A 410 1.52 -14.78 -28.90
CA SER A 410 2.14 -15.72 -27.96
C SER A 410 3.34 -15.09 -27.22
N LEU A 411 3.62 -15.55 -26.00
CA LEU A 411 4.80 -15.11 -25.24
C LEU A 411 6.11 -15.30 -26.03
N ALA A 412 6.22 -16.36 -26.83
CA ALA A 412 7.36 -16.58 -27.71
C ALA A 412 7.51 -15.46 -28.75
N GLN A 413 6.41 -14.99 -29.35
CA GLN A 413 6.44 -13.86 -30.30
C GLN A 413 6.82 -12.54 -29.60
N ALA A 414 6.25 -12.27 -28.42
CA ALA A 414 6.61 -11.10 -27.62
C ALA A 414 8.11 -11.10 -27.25
N LEU A 415 8.63 -12.24 -26.78
CA LEU A 415 10.05 -12.43 -26.51
C LEU A 415 10.90 -12.24 -27.77
N GLN A 416 10.44 -12.71 -28.93
CA GLN A 416 11.16 -12.51 -30.19
C GLN A 416 11.32 -11.03 -30.53
N GLN A 417 10.27 -10.23 -30.33
CA GLN A 417 10.30 -8.77 -30.54
C GLN A 417 11.26 -8.11 -29.53
N ALA A 418 11.15 -8.45 -28.25
CA ALA A 418 12.01 -7.94 -27.18
C ALA A 418 13.49 -8.23 -27.44
N LEU A 419 13.82 -9.48 -27.80
CA LEU A 419 15.19 -9.91 -28.10
C LEU A 419 15.73 -9.26 -29.38
N LYS A 420 14.88 -8.98 -30.37
CA LYS A 420 15.28 -8.23 -31.58
C LYS A 420 15.70 -6.79 -31.24
N MET A 421 15.05 -6.16 -30.26
CA MET A 421 15.43 -4.84 -29.76
C MET A 421 16.67 -4.90 -28.88
N GLY A 422 16.72 -5.83 -27.93
CA GLY A 422 17.84 -6.01 -27.00
C GLY A 422 19.15 -6.50 -27.65
N THR A 423 19.12 -6.88 -28.92
CA THR A 423 20.32 -7.28 -29.68
C THR A 423 20.75 -6.27 -30.75
N ARG A 424 20.17 -5.05 -30.74
CA ARG A 424 20.68 -3.96 -31.57
C ARG A 424 22.08 -3.52 -31.09
N PRO A 425 22.94 -2.99 -31.97
CA PRO A 425 24.31 -2.60 -31.62
C PRO A 425 24.39 -1.58 -30.47
N ASP A 426 23.42 -0.67 -30.41
CA ASP A 426 23.29 0.42 -29.44
C ASP A 426 22.41 0.04 -28.23
N ALA A 427 21.89 -1.19 -28.17
CA ALA A 427 20.88 -1.59 -27.19
C ALA A 427 21.33 -1.44 -25.73
N ALA A 428 22.62 -1.57 -25.45
CA ALA A 428 23.17 -1.39 -24.11
C ALA A 428 22.99 0.05 -23.58
N GLU A 429 22.99 1.04 -24.49
CA GLU A 429 22.83 2.45 -24.17
C GLU A 429 21.36 2.89 -24.30
N THR A 430 20.68 2.45 -25.35
CA THR A 430 19.31 2.91 -25.67
C THR A 430 18.21 2.08 -25.03
N SER A 431 18.50 0.85 -24.62
CA SER A 431 17.52 -0.10 -24.09
C SER A 431 18.13 -1.09 -23.08
N PRO A 432 18.81 -0.61 -22.01
CA PRO A 432 19.59 -1.44 -21.10
C PRO A 432 18.80 -2.62 -20.50
N GLY A 433 17.50 -2.46 -20.21
CA GLY A 433 16.65 -3.54 -19.71
C GLY A 433 16.46 -4.68 -20.73
N LEU A 434 16.23 -4.36 -22.01
CA LEU A 434 16.09 -5.34 -23.08
C LEU A 434 17.44 -5.96 -23.47
N PHE A 435 18.53 -5.20 -23.40
CA PHE A 435 19.88 -5.73 -23.55
C PHE A 435 20.19 -6.78 -22.47
N LEU A 436 19.87 -6.49 -21.21
CA LEU A 436 20.04 -7.43 -20.10
C LEU A 436 19.14 -8.67 -20.22
N LEU A 437 17.94 -8.55 -20.80
CA LEU A 437 17.12 -9.71 -21.17
C LEU A 437 17.87 -10.61 -22.16
N ALA A 438 18.48 -10.04 -23.21
CA ALA A 438 19.24 -10.81 -24.19
C ALA A 438 20.43 -11.53 -23.53
N GLU A 439 21.13 -10.90 -22.59
CA GLU A 439 22.18 -11.56 -21.80
C GLU A 439 21.64 -12.75 -21.01
N ARG A 440 20.51 -12.58 -20.31
CA ARG A 440 19.89 -13.66 -19.53
C ARG A 440 19.46 -14.84 -20.39
N VAL A 441 18.99 -14.59 -21.62
CA VAL A 441 18.65 -15.66 -22.57
C VAL A 441 19.90 -16.38 -23.08
N ILE A 442 21.02 -15.67 -23.26
CA ILE A 442 22.32 -16.30 -23.57
C ILE A 442 22.81 -17.16 -22.40
N ASP A 443 22.62 -16.69 -21.16
CA ASP A 443 22.91 -17.45 -19.94
C ASP A 443 22.11 -18.75 -19.89
N TRP A 444 20.79 -18.66 -20.02
CA TRP A 444 19.91 -19.83 -20.07
C TRP A 444 20.27 -20.81 -21.20
N ALA A 445 20.62 -20.32 -22.38
CA ALA A 445 20.94 -21.19 -23.52
C ALA A 445 22.28 -21.95 -23.34
N VAL A 446 23.21 -21.41 -22.55
CA VAL A 446 24.47 -22.09 -22.21
C VAL A 446 24.30 -22.97 -20.97
N GLU A 447 23.54 -22.50 -19.98
CA GLU A 447 23.25 -23.18 -18.73
C GLU A 447 21.73 -23.18 -18.48
N PRO A 448 21.02 -24.25 -18.91
CA PRO A 448 19.56 -24.31 -18.80
C PRO A 448 19.02 -24.25 -17.36
N SER A 449 19.85 -24.51 -16.35
CA SER A 449 19.53 -24.30 -14.93
C SER A 449 19.36 -22.83 -14.54
N ALA A 450 19.92 -21.89 -15.31
CA ALA A 450 19.83 -20.45 -15.06
C ALA A 450 18.61 -19.82 -15.75
N ILE A 451 17.41 -20.20 -15.31
CA ILE A 451 16.14 -19.68 -15.87
C ILE A 451 16.05 -18.16 -15.64
N PRO A 452 15.73 -17.35 -16.68
CA PRO A 452 15.59 -15.91 -16.49
C PRO A 452 14.40 -15.58 -15.58
N GLN A 453 14.60 -14.85 -14.48
CA GLN A 453 13.50 -14.41 -13.63
C GLN A 453 12.89 -13.10 -14.13
N LEU A 454 11.65 -13.14 -14.61
CA LEU A 454 10.92 -12.02 -15.20
C LEU A 454 9.49 -11.92 -14.65
N PRO A 455 9.30 -11.55 -13.37
CA PRO A 455 7.96 -11.39 -12.79
C PRO A 455 7.13 -10.36 -13.58
N PRO A 456 5.81 -10.58 -13.76
CA PRO A 456 4.98 -11.63 -13.16
C PRO A 456 4.91 -12.94 -13.97
N LEU A 457 5.73 -13.12 -15.01
CA LEU A 457 5.68 -14.33 -15.84
C LEU A 457 6.12 -15.56 -15.04
N GLU A 458 5.34 -16.63 -15.14
CA GLU A 458 5.68 -17.92 -14.54
C GLU A 458 6.89 -18.54 -15.25
N GLU A 459 7.81 -19.12 -14.46
CA GLU A 459 9.04 -19.74 -14.98
C GLU A 459 8.75 -20.83 -16.02
N ALA A 460 7.76 -21.69 -15.78
CA ALA A 460 7.36 -22.74 -16.71
C ALA A 460 6.89 -22.19 -18.06
N GLY A 461 6.10 -21.11 -18.05
CA GLY A 461 5.63 -20.43 -19.25
C GLY A 461 6.79 -19.78 -20.02
N LEU A 462 7.74 -19.16 -19.31
CA LEU A 462 8.92 -18.56 -19.91
C LEU A 462 9.85 -19.60 -20.56
N VAL A 463 10.12 -20.71 -19.86
CA VAL A 463 10.94 -21.81 -20.40
C VAL A 463 10.29 -22.38 -21.66
N SER A 464 8.98 -22.65 -21.63
CA SER A 464 8.27 -23.14 -22.82
C SER A 464 8.36 -22.17 -24.00
N ALA A 465 8.27 -20.86 -23.75
CA ALA A 465 8.40 -19.84 -24.80
C ALA A 465 9.83 -19.76 -25.37
N LEU A 466 10.86 -19.89 -24.52
CA LEU A 466 12.27 -19.92 -24.93
C LEU A 466 12.60 -21.19 -25.72
N GLU A 467 12.07 -22.34 -25.33
CA GLU A 467 12.18 -23.59 -26.09
C GLU A 467 11.46 -23.52 -27.45
N ALA A 468 10.29 -22.89 -27.49
CA ALA A 468 9.60 -22.66 -28.76
C ALA A 468 10.43 -21.76 -29.69
N LEU A 469 11.10 -20.75 -29.14
CA LEU A 469 12.02 -19.89 -29.88
C LEU A 469 13.29 -20.62 -30.32
N SER A 470 13.86 -21.49 -29.51
CA SER A 470 15.05 -22.26 -29.90
C SER A 470 14.76 -23.17 -31.10
N ARG A 471 13.55 -23.73 -31.19
CA ARG A 471 13.09 -24.53 -32.34
C ARG A 471 12.80 -23.70 -33.58
N LYS A 472 12.16 -22.53 -33.42
CA LYS A 472 11.78 -21.63 -34.54
C LYS A 472 12.93 -20.75 -35.03
N GLY A 473 13.96 -20.56 -34.21
CA GLY A 473 15.12 -19.73 -34.47
C GLY A 473 15.09 -18.40 -33.71
N PHE A 474 16.19 -18.13 -32.99
CA PHE A 474 16.44 -16.82 -32.35
C PHE A 474 16.76 -15.74 -33.40
N PRO A 475 16.55 -14.44 -33.07
CA PRO A 475 16.99 -13.34 -33.92
C PRO A 475 18.44 -13.53 -34.40
N PRO A 476 18.79 -13.19 -35.66
CA PRO A 476 20.12 -13.48 -36.22
C PRO A 476 21.29 -12.94 -35.39
N ALA A 477 21.13 -11.73 -34.83
CA ALA A 477 22.10 -11.11 -33.95
C ALA A 477 22.29 -11.94 -32.66
N LEU A 478 21.20 -12.36 -32.01
CA LEU A 478 21.25 -13.25 -30.85
C LEU A 478 21.87 -14.60 -31.20
N SER A 479 21.51 -15.20 -32.33
CA SER A 479 22.07 -16.47 -32.82
C SER A 479 23.58 -16.41 -33.05
N LYS A 480 24.11 -15.26 -33.49
CA LYS A 480 25.57 -15.04 -33.60
C LYS A 480 26.22 -15.03 -32.21
N ARG A 481 25.60 -14.32 -31.26
CA ARG A 481 26.08 -14.22 -29.87
C ARG A 481 26.00 -15.56 -29.13
N LEU A 482 24.93 -16.33 -29.32
CA LEU A 482 24.78 -17.69 -28.80
C LEU A 482 25.84 -18.64 -29.34
N ARG A 483 26.12 -18.60 -30.65
CA ARG A 483 27.21 -19.40 -31.25
C ARG A 483 28.59 -19.00 -30.73
N ALA A 484 28.80 -17.72 -30.40
CA ALA A 484 30.03 -17.26 -29.77
C ALA A 484 30.09 -17.70 -28.29
N ALA A 485 28.99 -17.59 -27.55
CA ALA A 485 28.90 -17.99 -26.15
C ALA A 485 29.07 -19.50 -25.95
N GLY A 486 28.56 -20.33 -26.87
CA GLY A 486 28.81 -21.78 -26.89
C GLY A 486 30.26 -22.16 -27.23
N LYS A 487 31.05 -21.22 -27.76
CA LYS A 487 32.51 -21.36 -27.97
C LYS A 487 33.33 -20.73 -26.85
N ALA A 488 32.73 -19.82 -26.08
CA ALA A 488 33.37 -19.16 -24.96
C ALA A 488 33.57 -20.17 -23.82
N VAL A 489 34.76 -20.15 -23.23
CA VAL A 489 35.09 -21.03 -22.10
C VAL A 489 34.32 -20.51 -20.88
N PRO A 490 33.44 -21.30 -20.23
CA PRO A 490 32.80 -20.88 -18.99
C PRO A 490 33.89 -20.55 -17.94
N PRO A 491 33.62 -19.68 -16.95
CA PRO A 491 34.61 -19.35 -15.90
C PRO A 491 35.13 -20.57 -15.14
N TYR A 492 34.45 -21.72 -15.22
CA TYR A 492 34.96 -23.05 -14.83
C TYR A 492 36.25 -23.49 -15.56
N GLY A 493 36.77 -22.69 -16.49
CA GLY A 493 38.00 -22.92 -17.25
C GLY A 493 39.07 -21.83 -17.11
N LEU A 494 39.02 -20.94 -16.10
CA LEU A 494 40.16 -20.09 -15.72
C LEU A 494 41.29 -20.92 -15.10
N LYS A 495 41.87 -21.85 -15.88
CA LYS A 495 43.03 -22.65 -15.48
C LYS A 495 44.35 -21.88 -15.52
N GLN A 496 44.34 -20.60 -15.94
CA GLN A 496 45.57 -19.88 -16.32
C GLN A 496 45.75 -18.47 -15.75
N LEU A 497 44.83 -17.92 -14.93
CA LEU A 497 45.06 -16.62 -14.29
C LEU A 497 45.66 -16.80 -12.87
N PRO A 498 46.89 -16.32 -12.62
CA PRO A 498 47.62 -16.54 -11.37
C PRO A 498 47.42 -15.36 -10.39
N ALA A 499 46.19 -14.94 -10.15
CA ALA A 499 45.92 -14.03 -9.03
C ALA A 499 45.85 -14.88 -7.75
N TRP A 500 46.92 -14.85 -6.94
CA TRP A 500 47.05 -15.49 -5.62
C TRP A 500 46.13 -16.70 -5.43
N ALA A 501 46.51 -17.87 -5.92
CA ALA A 501 45.71 -19.09 -5.77
C ALA A 501 45.68 -19.53 -4.29
N PHE A 502 44.88 -18.85 -3.48
CA PHE A 502 44.54 -19.26 -2.13
C PHE A 502 43.53 -20.39 -2.24
N ALA A 503 44.00 -21.61 -2.03
CA ALA A 503 43.09 -22.74 -1.90
C ALA A 503 42.53 -22.74 -0.48
N PRO A 504 41.18 -22.71 -0.28
CA PRO A 504 40.62 -23.12 1.01
C PRO A 504 41.18 -24.49 1.35
N ALA A 505 41.84 -24.61 2.49
CA ALA A 505 42.28 -25.90 2.98
C ALA A 505 41.17 -26.44 3.89
N GLN A 506 40.90 -27.75 3.80
CA GLN A 506 40.16 -28.38 4.90
C GLN A 506 40.98 -28.24 6.18
N ALA A 507 40.33 -27.81 7.26
CA ALA A 507 40.94 -27.68 8.55
C ALA A 507 41.48 -29.05 9.00
N VAL A 508 42.82 -29.21 8.98
CA VAL A 508 43.49 -30.45 9.37
C VAL A 508 43.43 -30.62 10.90
N LYS A 509 43.64 -31.85 11.39
CA LYS A 509 43.31 -32.39 12.72
C LYS A 509 44.17 -32.04 13.96
N PRO A 510 45.18 -31.14 14.03
CA PRO A 510 45.77 -30.90 15.34
C PRO A 510 44.78 -30.08 16.19
N THR A 511 44.26 -30.70 17.25
CA THR A 511 43.54 -29.97 18.29
C THR A 511 44.55 -29.27 19.20
N LEU A 512 44.35 -27.98 19.46
CA LEU A 512 45.17 -27.23 20.40
C LEU A 512 44.52 -27.22 21.78
N LYS A 513 45.32 -27.02 22.83
CA LYS A 513 44.81 -26.75 24.17
C LYS A 513 44.74 -25.25 24.36
N CYS A 514 43.59 -24.73 24.79
CA CYS A 514 43.47 -23.32 25.17
C CYS A 514 44.50 -23.03 26.29
N PRO A 515 45.34 -21.99 26.15
CA PRO A 515 46.36 -21.67 27.15
C PRO A 515 45.75 -21.27 28.50
N GLU A 516 44.51 -20.79 28.51
CA GLU A 516 43.81 -20.34 29.71
C GLU A 516 43.02 -21.48 30.38
N CYS A 517 41.97 -22.00 29.73
CA CYS A 517 41.10 -23.01 30.34
C CYS A 517 41.50 -24.46 30.04
N ARG A 518 42.54 -24.69 29.22
CA ARG A 518 43.01 -26.03 28.79
C ARG A 518 41.96 -26.88 28.05
N ALA A 519 40.84 -26.30 27.63
CA ALA A 519 39.87 -26.96 26.75
C ALA A 519 40.51 -27.31 25.39
N SER A 520 40.01 -28.35 24.75
CA SER A 520 40.48 -28.78 23.43
C SER A 520 39.81 -27.95 22.34
N MET A 521 40.58 -27.23 21.53
CA MET A 521 40.12 -26.37 20.44
C MET A 521 40.32 -27.04 19.09
N LYS A 522 39.34 -26.91 18.20
CA LYS A 522 39.43 -27.33 16.80
C LYS A 522 39.60 -26.11 15.89
N PRO A 523 40.30 -26.25 14.75
CA PRO A 523 40.45 -25.14 13.81
C PRO A 523 39.10 -24.81 13.15
N LYS A 524 38.70 -23.54 13.20
CA LYS A 524 37.49 -22.99 12.55
C LYS A 524 37.71 -22.72 11.06
N ALA A 525 38.93 -22.30 10.70
CA ALA A 525 39.32 -22.02 9.32
C ALA A 525 40.78 -22.39 9.05
N ALA A 526 41.09 -22.72 7.79
CA ALA A 526 42.45 -22.98 7.33
C ALA A 526 42.70 -22.42 5.92
N LEU A 527 43.88 -21.84 5.72
CA LEU A 527 44.30 -21.21 4.46
C LEU A 527 45.67 -21.71 4.04
N ASN A 528 45.80 -22.16 2.79
CA ASN A 528 47.09 -22.50 2.21
C ASN A 528 47.68 -21.30 1.49
N VAL A 529 48.87 -20.88 1.93
CA VAL A 529 49.66 -19.80 1.36
C VAL A 529 50.90 -20.39 0.68
N PRO A 530 51.03 -20.30 -0.65
CA PRO A 530 52.24 -20.74 -1.34
C PRO A 530 53.43 -19.84 -0.97
N LEU A 531 54.59 -20.42 -0.65
CA LEU A 531 55.80 -19.62 -0.39
C LEU A 531 56.51 -19.28 -1.71
N LEU A 532 57.22 -18.15 -1.70
CA LEU A 532 57.82 -17.51 -2.88
C LEU A 532 58.92 -18.31 -3.59
N THR A 533 59.33 -19.49 -3.09
CA THR A 533 60.30 -20.32 -3.80
C THR A 533 59.89 -21.80 -3.89
N PRO A 534 60.24 -22.50 -4.99
CA PRO A 534 59.84 -23.89 -5.21
C PRO A 534 60.36 -24.89 -4.18
N LYS A 535 61.44 -24.55 -3.47
CA LYS A 535 62.08 -25.43 -2.48
C LYS A 535 61.39 -25.42 -1.12
N LEU A 536 60.44 -24.52 -0.90
CA LEU A 536 59.91 -24.20 0.44
C LEU A 536 58.46 -24.63 0.69
N GLY A 537 57.74 -25.10 -0.34
CA GLY A 537 56.37 -25.59 -0.22
C GLY A 537 55.33 -24.49 0.08
N SER A 538 54.19 -24.88 0.63
CA SER A 538 53.14 -23.96 1.13
C SER A 538 53.13 -23.95 2.67
N ARG A 539 52.62 -22.86 3.26
CA ARG A 539 52.27 -22.81 4.69
C ARG A 539 50.76 -22.85 4.84
N THR A 540 50.28 -23.55 5.86
CA THR A 540 48.87 -23.52 6.24
C THR A 540 48.70 -22.61 7.44
N ILE A 541 47.92 -21.56 7.30
CA ILE A 541 47.46 -20.72 8.42
C ILE A 541 46.19 -21.38 8.96
N GLN A 542 46.16 -21.68 10.26
CA GLN A 542 44.99 -22.25 10.93
C GLN A 542 44.53 -21.32 12.05
N ILE A 543 43.22 -21.07 12.09
CA ILE A 543 42.60 -20.15 13.04
C ILE A 543 41.68 -20.93 13.97
N TYR A 544 41.84 -20.73 15.27
CA TYR A 544 41.17 -21.43 16.36
C TYR A 544 40.46 -20.43 17.27
N GLU A 545 39.36 -20.85 17.88
CA GLU A 545 38.64 -20.11 18.92
C GLU A 545 38.33 -21.06 20.07
N CYS A 546 38.57 -20.64 21.31
CA CYS A 546 38.14 -21.39 22.48
C CYS A 546 36.65 -21.19 22.74
N GLU A 547 35.80 -22.15 22.36
CA GLU A 547 34.36 -22.04 22.55
C GLU A 547 33.94 -21.92 24.03
N ALA A 548 34.73 -22.44 24.96
CA ALA A 548 34.44 -22.35 26.39
C ALA A 548 34.72 -20.95 26.95
N CYS A 549 35.88 -20.35 26.64
CA CYS A 549 36.20 -18.99 27.08
C CYS A 549 35.39 -17.93 26.31
N ALA A 550 35.21 -18.11 24.99
CA ALA A 550 34.46 -17.16 24.15
C ALA A 550 32.98 -17.07 24.52
N ALA A 551 32.39 -18.14 25.08
CA ALA A 551 31.02 -18.13 25.58
C ALA A 551 30.85 -17.32 26.88
N GLU A 552 31.90 -17.21 27.70
CA GLU A 552 31.90 -16.42 28.94
C GLU A 552 32.24 -14.95 28.64
N GLU A 553 33.28 -14.70 27.83
CA GLU A 553 33.68 -13.36 27.41
C GLU A 553 34.25 -13.37 25.98
N PRO A 554 33.51 -12.89 24.95
CA PRO A 554 33.93 -12.98 23.56
C PRO A 554 34.96 -11.89 23.19
N THR A 555 36.19 -12.02 23.69
CA THR A 555 37.32 -11.11 23.39
C THR A 555 38.31 -11.74 22.40
N VAL A 556 39.02 -10.89 21.66
CA VAL A 556 40.02 -11.31 20.64
C VAL A 556 41.15 -12.17 21.20
N GLU A 557 41.47 -12.02 22.49
CA GLU A 557 42.54 -12.76 23.20
C GLU A 557 42.34 -14.28 23.21
N HIS A 558 41.11 -14.74 22.97
CA HIS A 558 40.74 -16.16 22.90
C HIS A 558 40.83 -16.77 21.48
N VAL A 559 41.27 -15.98 20.50
CA VAL A 559 41.60 -16.47 19.15
C VAL A 559 43.05 -16.92 19.14
N HIS A 560 43.30 -18.07 18.54
CA HIS A 560 44.67 -18.55 18.35
C HIS A 560 44.95 -18.83 16.89
N ILE A 561 46.09 -18.34 16.43
CA ILE A 561 46.54 -18.51 15.05
C ILE A 561 47.84 -19.28 15.06
N THR A 562 47.86 -20.38 14.32
CA THR A 562 49.06 -21.21 14.20
C THR A 562 49.46 -21.38 12.74
N LEU A 563 50.76 -21.52 12.55
CA LEU A 563 51.37 -21.81 11.26
C LEU A 563 51.79 -23.28 11.23
N GLY A 564 51.20 -24.03 10.31
CA GLY A 564 51.62 -25.39 9.98
C GLY A 564 52.49 -25.43 8.72
N LEU A 565 53.31 -26.48 8.60
CA LEU A 565 53.87 -26.87 7.30
C LEU A 565 52.72 -27.40 6.43
N GLY A 566 52.51 -26.79 5.27
CA GLY A 566 51.52 -27.26 4.31
C GLY A 566 51.93 -28.62 3.75
N GLY A 567 50.94 -29.49 3.51
CA GLY A 567 51.18 -30.80 2.89
C GLY A 567 51.89 -30.66 1.53
N GLN A 568 52.66 -31.68 1.15
CA GLN A 568 53.44 -31.72 -0.10
C GLN A 568 52.54 -31.68 -1.36
N GLY A 569 52.10 -30.49 -1.74
CA GLY A 569 51.59 -30.18 -3.08
C GLY A 569 52.74 -29.74 -3.99
N LYS A 570 52.66 -30.04 -5.29
CA LYS A 570 53.67 -29.60 -6.27
C LYS A 570 53.83 -28.07 -6.20
N PRO A 571 55.07 -27.56 -6.08
CA PRO A 571 55.31 -26.12 -6.01
C PRO A 571 54.90 -25.46 -7.33
N SER A 572 53.93 -24.55 -7.28
CA SER A 572 53.73 -23.56 -8.34
C SER A 572 54.67 -22.38 -8.07
N THR A 573 55.61 -22.10 -8.96
CA THR A 573 56.44 -20.88 -8.94
C THR A 573 55.53 -19.66 -9.04
N PRO A 574 55.47 -18.75 -8.05
CA PRO A 574 54.92 -17.42 -8.28
C PRO A 574 55.93 -16.66 -9.15
N LYS A 575 55.50 -16.14 -10.30
CA LYS A 575 56.29 -15.11 -11.00
C LYS A 575 56.23 -13.84 -10.14
N ALA A 576 57.32 -13.07 -10.18
CA ALA A 576 57.62 -11.94 -9.30
C ALA A 576 56.46 -10.95 -9.13
N PHE A 577 56.44 -10.30 -7.97
CA PHE A 577 55.55 -9.21 -7.62
C PHE A 577 55.60 -8.11 -8.67
N GLU A 578 54.49 -7.89 -9.35
CA GLU A 578 54.09 -6.55 -9.76
C GLU A 578 52.81 -6.27 -8.97
N ASP A 579 52.78 -5.15 -8.25
CA ASP A 579 51.56 -4.66 -7.59
C ASP A 579 50.42 -4.75 -8.60
N ALA A 580 49.33 -5.43 -8.25
CA ALA A 580 48.20 -5.55 -9.15
C ALA A 580 47.77 -4.11 -9.52
N PRO A 581 47.94 -3.69 -10.79
CA PRO A 581 47.44 -2.40 -11.20
C PRO A 581 45.92 -2.50 -11.17
N ASP A 582 45.29 -1.37 -10.84
CA ASP A 582 43.88 -1.00 -11.00
C ASP A 582 42.93 -2.07 -11.58
N ALA A 583 41.71 -2.20 -11.05
CA ALA A 583 40.70 -3.15 -11.58
C ALA A 583 40.47 -3.01 -13.10
N GLU A 584 40.74 -1.82 -13.66
CA GLU A 584 40.75 -1.55 -15.10
C GLU A 584 41.92 -2.18 -15.88
N ALA A 585 43.08 -2.39 -15.26
CA ALA A 585 44.25 -3.05 -15.87
C ALA A 585 44.10 -4.58 -15.89
N ALA A 586 43.54 -5.18 -14.84
CA ALA A 586 43.19 -6.61 -14.81
C ALA A 586 42.12 -6.95 -15.87
N ALA A 587 41.25 -6.01 -16.22
CA ALA A 587 40.26 -6.17 -17.28
C ALA A 587 40.90 -6.29 -18.69
N ARG A 588 42.14 -5.81 -18.90
CA ARG A 588 42.84 -5.87 -20.19
C ARG A 588 43.51 -7.22 -20.48
N GLU A 589 43.70 -8.07 -19.46
CA GLU A 589 44.27 -9.42 -19.59
C GLU A 589 43.21 -10.52 -19.75
N LEU A 590 41.92 -10.16 -19.78
CA LEU A 590 40.84 -11.13 -19.89
C LEU A 590 40.77 -11.68 -21.33
N PRO A 591 40.57 -13.00 -21.50
CA PRO A 591 40.40 -13.59 -22.83
C PRO A 591 39.27 -12.92 -23.61
N GLU A 592 39.41 -12.83 -24.93
CA GLU A 592 38.34 -12.37 -25.81
C GLU A 592 37.06 -13.21 -25.58
N GLY A 593 35.96 -12.56 -25.18
CA GLY A 593 34.71 -13.24 -24.82
C GLY A 593 34.49 -13.52 -23.32
N PHE A 594 35.33 -13.00 -22.43
CA PHE A 594 35.12 -13.08 -20.98
C PHE A 594 33.87 -12.31 -20.53
N VAL A 595 32.97 -12.96 -19.77
CA VAL A 595 31.71 -12.36 -19.30
C VAL A 595 31.80 -12.02 -17.81
N TRP A 596 32.03 -10.74 -17.49
CA TRP A 596 32.26 -10.25 -16.13
C TRP A 596 31.15 -10.61 -15.14
N ARG A 597 29.89 -10.59 -15.58
CA ARG A 597 28.73 -10.94 -14.75
C ARG A 597 28.73 -12.41 -14.32
N ARG A 598 29.09 -13.34 -15.22
CA ARG A 598 29.19 -14.77 -14.90
C ARG A 598 30.31 -15.07 -13.92
N TYR A 599 31.41 -14.31 -14.00
CA TYR A 599 32.48 -14.40 -13.01
C TYR A 599 32.01 -13.96 -11.62
N LYS A 600 31.28 -12.84 -11.51
CA LYS A 600 30.67 -12.42 -10.23
C LYS A 600 29.69 -13.45 -9.66
N GLN A 601 28.85 -14.03 -10.50
CA GLN A 601 27.88 -15.05 -10.07
C GLN A 601 28.57 -16.36 -9.68
N TRP A 602 29.58 -16.81 -10.43
CA TRP A 602 30.44 -17.92 -10.03
C TRP A 602 31.12 -17.66 -8.68
N LEU A 603 31.62 -16.44 -8.46
CA LEU A 603 32.14 -16.05 -7.15
C LEU A 603 31.05 -16.18 -6.08
N GLU A 604 29.80 -15.79 -6.35
CA GLU A 604 28.67 -15.93 -5.42
C GLU A 604 28.34 -17.39 -5.09
N ASP A 605 28.20 -18.21 -6.13
CA ASP A 605 27.80 -19.61 -6.03
C ASP A 605 28.89 -20.49 -5.39
N THR A 606 30.16 -20.13 -5.56
CA THR A 606 31.30 -20.78 -4.89
C THR A 606 31.61 -20.21 -3.50
N GLY A 607 30.83 -19.24 -3.03
CA GLY A 607 31.05 -18.57 -1.75
C GLY A 607 32.37 -17.79 -1.69
N LEU A 608 32.81 -17.28 -2.84
CA LEU A 608 33.99 -16.44 -3.05
C LEU A 608 33.64 -14.95 -3.29
N SER A 609 32.38 -14.58 -3.53
CA SER A 609 31.95 -13.18 -3.76
C SER A 609 31.78 -12.39 -2.47
N ARG A 610 31.41 -13.10 -1.40
CA ARG A 610 31.60 -12.64 -0.04
C ARG A 610 33.05 -12.94 0.22
N THR A 611 33.85 -11.90 0.39
CA THR A 611 35.19 -11.97 0.96
C THR A 611 35.13 -13.02 2.05
N ARG A 612 35.71 -14.22 1.80
CA ARG A 612 35.96 -15.15 2.90
C ARG A 612 36.66 -14.30 3.93
N GLY A 613 36.16 -14.32 5.16
CA GLY A 613 36.48 -13.31 6.15
C GLY A 613 37.92 -13.38 6.62
N VAL A 614 38.92 -13.45 5.74
CA VAL A 614 40.36 -13.41 5.93
C VAL A 614 40.99 -12.79 4.67
N GLN A 615 41.58 -11.61 4.80
CA GLN A 615 42.33 -10.86 3.80
C GLN A 615 43.79 -10.75 4.24
N LEU A 616 44.73 -10.96 3.31
CA LEU A 616 46.17 -10.78 3.55
C LEU A 616 46.62 -9.44 2.96
N GLY A 617 47.24 -8.59 3.77
CA GLY A 617 47.87 -7.34 3.35
C GLY A 617 49.38 -7.39 3.58
N GLY A 618 50.15 -6.96 2.58
CA GLY A 618 51.58 -6.68 2.74
C GLY A 618 51.79 -5.21 3.09
N TYR A 619 52.70 -4.89 4.02
CA TYR A 619 53.18 -3.53 4.16
C TYR A 619 54.31 -3.29 3.14
N PRO A 620 54.18 -2.32 2.23
CA PRO A 620 55.34 -1.80 1.54
C PRO A 620 56.25 -1.16 2.60
N HIS A 621 57.54 -1.49 2.61
CA HIS A 621 58.53 -0.74 3.39
C HIS A 621 58.60 0.69 2.80
N GLY A 622 57.74 1.57 3.31
CA GLY A 622 57.61 2.96 2.91
C GLY A 622 57.66 3.91 4.10
N ILE A 623 58.02 5.16 3.84
CA ILE A 623 58.46 6.21 4.78
C ILE A 623 57.36 6.66 5.78
N TYR A 624 56.17 6.06 5.75
CA TYR A 624 55.02 6.41 6.61
C TYR A 624 54.76 5.42 7.75
N SER A 625 55.76 4.64 8.21
CA SER A 625 55.61 3.76 9.37
C SER A 625 55.98 4.47 10.69
N GLU A 626 55.20 5.48 11.10
CA GLU A 626 55.33 6.09 12.44
C GLU A 626 54.17 5.78 13.40
N GLU A 627 53.17 4.98 12.96
CA GLU A 627 52.20 4.37 13.88
C GLU A 627 52.75 3.06 14.47
N PRO A 628 52.40 2.70 15.72
CA PRO A 628 53.10 1.66 16.48
C PRO A 628 52.96 0.30 15.80
N LEU A 629 53.98 -0.09 15.03
CA LEU A 629 54.11 -1.41 14.44
C LEU A 629 53.99 -2.48 15.54
N LEU A 630 52.94 -3.31 15.46
CA LEU A 630 52.81 -4.61 16.13
C LEU A 630 54.16 -5.35 16.07
N ARG A 631 54.95 -5.28 17.15
CA ARG A 631 56.29 -5.87 17.18
C ARG A 631 56.16 -7.38 17.35
N LEU A 632 56.20 -8.12 16.24
CA LEU A 632 56.43 -9.55 16.30
C LEU A 632 57.74 -9.85 17.03
N SER A 633 57.77 -10.92 17.82
CA SER A 633 58.97 -11.39 18.52
C SER A 633 60.11 -11.83 17.57
N CYS A 634 59.83 -11.93 16.27
CA CYS A 634 60.81 -12.13 15.21
C CYS A 634 61.07 -10.82 14.43
N ARG A 635 62.34 -10.53 14.11
CA ARG A 635 62.77 -9.31 13.38
C ARG A 635 62.43 -9.31 11.88
N HIS A 636 61.51 -10.16 11.43
CA HIS A 636 61.17 -10.29 10.00
C HIS A 636 59.95 -9.43 9.65
N THR A 637 59.86 -9.02 8.38
CA THR A 637 58.69 -8.30 7.86
C THR A 637 57.41 -9.10 8.09
N PRO A 638 56.43 -8.58 8.83
CA PRO A 638 55.16 -9.27 9.06
C PRO A 638 54.26 -9.19 7.82
N THR A 639 53.41 -10.18 7.65
CA THR A 639 52.23 -10.11 6.79
C THR A 639 51.01 -9.88 7.66
N LEU A 640 50.19 -8.88 7.33
CA LEU A 640 48.97 -8.60 8.07
C LEU A 640 47.86 -9.53 7.58
N LEU A 641 47.17 -10.17 8.51
CA LEU A 641 45.99 -10.99 8.28
C LEU A 641 44.80 -10.26 8.93
N GLN A 642 43.83 -9.86 8.13
CA GLN A 642 42.59 -9.23 8.58
C GLN A 642 41.43 -10.20 8.41
N PHE A 643 40.61 -10.43 9.42
CA PHE A 643 39.51 -11.38 9.31
C PHE A 643 38.21 -10.88 9.95
N GLU A 644 37.08 -11.35 9.42
CA GLU A 644 35.75 -11.06 9.94
C GLU A 644 35.26 -12.29 10.72
N PRO A 645 35.18 -12.23 12.07
CA PRO A 645 34.86 -13.39 12.90
C PRO A 645 33.50 -14.03 12.59
N SER A 646 32.49 -13.20 12.30
CA SER A 646 31.14 -13.64 11.95
C SER A 646 31.12 -14.53 10.69
N ALA A 647 31.96 -14.22 9.70
CA ALA A 647 32.09 -14.97 8.46
C ALA A 647 32.83 -16.30 8.66
N LEU A 648 33.55 -16.46 9.77
CA LEU A 648 34.26 -17.69 10.16
C LEU A 648 33.50 -18.53 11.20
N GLY A 649 32.27 -18.11 11.57
CA GLY A 649 31.47 -18.81 12.57
C GLY A 649 32.03 -18.73 13.99
N MET A 650 32.74 -17.64 14.30
CA MET A 650 33.27 -17.32 15.62
C MET A 650 32.23 -16.56 16.47
N GLN A 651 32.36 -16.64 17.79
CA GLN A 651 31.45 -16.01 18.76
C GLN A 651 31.81 -14.54 19.06
N LEU A 652 32.94 -14.04 18.55
CA LEU A 652 33.36 -12.65 18.67
C LEU A 652 32.31 -11.64 18.14
N PRO A 653 32.24 -10.42 18.72
CA PRO A 653 31.42 -9.33 18.19
C PRO A 653 31.82 -8.98 16.74
N LYS A 654 30.93 -8.31 15.98
CA LYS A 654 31.12 -7.91 14.56
C LYS A 654 32.23 -6.85 14.36
N VAL A 655 33.45 -7.14 14.80
CA VAL A 655 34.65 -6.29 14.65
C VAL A 655 35.62 -7.03 13.74
N ARG A 656 36.34 -6.31 12.86
CA ARG A 656 37.42 -6.90 12.06
C ARG A 656 38.64 -7.10 12.95
N VAL A 657 39.18 -8.31 12.97
CA VAL A 657 40.39 -8.64 13.74
C VAL A 657 41.58 -8.56 12.81
N ALA A 658 42.64 -7.84 13.20
CA ALA A 658 43.89 -7.79 12.47
C ALA A 658 45.01 -8.43 13.30
N THR A 659 45.83 -9.24 12.65
CA THR A 659 46.93 -9.95 13.31
C THR A 659 48.12 -10.06 12.38
N ALA A 660 49.32 -9.88 12.94
CA ALA A 660 50.56 -9.98 12.19
C ALA A 660 51.11 -11.41 12.23
N VAL A 661 51.52 -11.93 11.07
CA VAL A 661 52.07 -13.29 10.94
C VAL A 661 53.38 -13.25 10.14
N CYS A 662 54.41 -13.93 10.66
CA CYS A 662 55.68 -14.07 9.95
C CYS A 662 55.65 -15.24 8.94
N LEU A 663 55.66 -14.90 7.65
CA LEU A 663 55.72 -15.89 6.56
C LEU A 663 57.15 -16.17 6.08
N ASN A 664 58.16 -15.56 6.70
CA ASN A 664 59.55 -15.70 6.26
C ASN A 664 60.03 -17.17 6.36
N PRO A 665 60.61 -17.74 5.30
CA PRO A 665 61.11 -19.12 5.30
C PRO A 665 62.09 -19.41 6.44
N GLY A 666 61.94 -20.56 7.09
CA GLY A 666 62.85 -21.01 8.16
C GLY A 666 62.70 -20.30 9.51
N CYS A 667 61.81 -19.30 9.64
CA CYS A 667 61.55 -18.67 10.94
C CYS A 667 60.84 -19.66 11.89
N LYS A 668 61.51 -20.05 12.98
CA LYS A 668 60.99 -20.95 14.04
C LYS A 668 60.18 -20.24 15.13
N ARG A 669 60.15 -18.90 15.13
CA ARG A 669 59.39 -18.10 16.09
C ARG A 669 58.11 -17.59 15.41
N PRO A 670 56.95 -18.23 15.62
CA PRO A 670 55.67 -17.63 15.25
C PRO A 670 55.42 -16.47 16.21
N GLY A 671 55.79 -15.25 15.82
CA GLY A 671 55.24 -14.07 16.47
C GLY A 671 53.83 -13.89 15.93
N VAL A 672 52.84 -13.90 16.82
CA VAL A 672 51.48 -13.39 16.57
C VAL A 672 51.34 -12.21 17.52
N ALA A 673 51.00 -11.05 17.00
CA ALA A 673 50.62 -9.88 17.80
C ALA A 673 49.25 -9.43 17.29
N GLU A 674 48.30 -9.28 18.20
CA GLU A 674 46.90 -8.97 17.92
C GLU A 674 46.60 -7.53 18.32
N GLU A 675 45.92 -6.79 17.45
CA GLU A 675 45.31 -5.51 17.80
C GLU A 675 43.86 -5.52 17.30
N PRO A 676 42.88 -5.17 18.15
CA PRO A 676 41.53 -4.92 17.68
C PRO A 676 41.52 -3.62 16.86
N VAL A 677 41.13 -3.71 15.59
CA VAL A 677 40.91 -2.51 14.76
C VAL A 677 39.45 -2.10 14.92
N THR A 678 39.19 -1.18 15.84
CA THR A 678 37.92 -0.46 15.94
C THR A 678 37.89 0.67 14.91
N TYR A 679 36.88 0.67 14.03
CA TYR A 679 36.52 1.83 13.21
C TYR A 679 35.44 2.64 13.92
#